data_AF-A0A4R4UQR7-F1
#
_entry.id   AF-A0A4R4UQR7-F1
#
_cell.length_a   1.000
_cell.length_b   1.000
_cell.length_c   1.000
_cell.angle_alpha   90.00
_cell.angle_beta   90.00
_cell.angle_gamma   90.00
#
_symmetry.space_group_name_H-M   'P 1'
#
loop_
_entity.id
_entity.type
_entity.pdbx_description
1 polymer ?
#
loop_
_entity_poly.entity_id
_entity_poly.type
_entity_poly.pdbx_seq_one_letter_code
_entity_poly.pdbx_strand_id
1 'polypeptide(L)'
;MSPKLSVIVPFCNTEEFLRECLESLAGQTLRDLEVVMVDDGSADNGAVIAKEMCDRDPRFRLVTQDNGGPGPARNAGVRQARGEYLAFADADDVVDREAYARLVGSLDRTGSDIAAGNVLRMDEDRKWQSTLHDGVFTKNCSRTHVSSTPVLMRDRTPWNKVYRRGFWEQANLQFPTGYYEDPPVTARAHALARSVDVLSDTVYYWRKRPGSITGDRYDWDNLTQRLASARLLRDGMAVYAPRLLDAYDEHALVDIELHTVFEALPRTQEAHHEELVALGADLAQRISPRLLKRLPAMTRLQVHLLGRRMLPELLEVLRFAHLRKTADAPRVRRGIRSRWYAEFPFFEDEERAVPQYVYDVTDELTPVAAIDRAEWVDGRLRVEGHAYIRHLDSSTEDGSRIRVWLVAANRRGLMRVPVTRVRRPDVTARSRQSAVSYDWSGFVADIDPSSLKLFGRWRDIDWVPCVEIVNRGLRRRSTFDNPRLTGRQWPRDRECAPGVLVQGVAGRQRFVVQVRRAAAAVVGGHLERGELWLDGWSRDPLGDEPRIVAAARAGRATVAGRIEPAGSPVGGRPPTPHGKAGGDAFRARLPVGGLARHPGEWEVTLPGEVRPYLDEDPAGTAFPIPGGEVELARTRRSTLRIVVRGRVLAVDEVSWSADGALHLAGACADRKGRPDALVLRRRRSSEEHTVALRWEGERFTAAFSPSRMRVLGLSRPLVSGRWDVLATVGGKEQPVVVRRHTLRDLPEPFEAGLHRITVRAHKTDQLQLRVETALDDDERGAYAQSRIRSGHYRRHLNLPVRELAVFDAYRGRQYSCNPRGIYDELRRRGTDVECVWVTENGQFGKPAGARTVLAGTREHYEVMARARYVFGNWSQKEWFAKRDDQTYVQCWHGTPLKKLGYDVKKMPYKRAQGRDWWEYDVQHWDLLLAQNEFSVPLFRRAFAYDGPVLESGYPRNDVLNSPHRDEIASAVRRRLGIPQGKRVILYAPTWRDDFHHAVGRRAFRLEFDIDGFRAALGHDHVLLLRTHYLVTDRPRLQPGDCVMDVSVYPDISELFLISDVLVTDYSSSMFDFAVTGRPMVFFTYDLERYRDHVRGFYFDFDAEAPGPLLSTSREVVDALRDPGALDTGFRDARAAFAARYCPHDDGDAASRVLDRVLQPDH
;
A
#
# COMPACT_ATOMS: atom_id res chain seq x y z
N MET A 1 31.72 -37.77 2.21
CA MET A 1 32.36 -36.43 2.01
C MET A 1 31.79 -35.49 3.07
N SER A 2 32.60 -34.58 3.62
CA SER A 2 32.10 -33.59 4.58
C SER A 2 31.19 -32.59 3.84
N PRO A 3 30.01 -32.23 4.37
CA PRO A 3 29.13 -31.28 3.70
C PRO A 3 29.78 -29.90 3.59
N LYS A 4 29.41 -29.10 2.59
CA LYS A 4 29.89 -27.71 2.49
C LYS A 4 29.20 -26.78 3.51
N LEU A 5 27.91 -26.97 3.75
CA LEU A 5 27.08 -26.15 4.65
C LEU A 5 26.32 -27.02 5.66
N SER A 6 26.31 -26.61 6.93
CA SER A 6 25.37 -27.14 7.94
C SER A 6 24.28 -26.11 8.25
N VAL A 7 23.02 -26.48 8.03
CA VAL A 7 21.86 -25.66 8.39
C VAL A 7 21.28 -26.18 9.70
N ILE A 8 21.15 -25.31 10.70
CA ILE A 8 20.63 -25.65 12.02
C ILE A 8 19.20 -25.15 12.14
N VAL A 9 18.28 -26.05 12.50
CA VAL A 9 16.83 -25.78 12.60
C VAL A 9 16.33 -26.14 13.99
N PRO A 10 16.28 -25.18 14.94
CA PRO A 10 15.65 -25.41 16.24
C PRO A 10 14.12 -25.43 16.08
N PHE A 11 13.44 -26.35 16.75
CA PHE A 11 11.98 -26.39 16.75
C PHE A 11 11.41 -26.88 18.10
N CYS A 12 10.29 -26.28 18.51
CA CYS A 12 9.50 -26.69 19.67
C CYS A 12 8.04 -26.28 19.40
N ASN A 13 7.11 -27.24 19.34
CA ASN A 13 5.69 -27.00 19.13
C ASN A 13 5.38 -26.17 17.85
N THR A 14 5.85 -26.64 16.69
CA THR A 14 5.73 -25.96 15.38
C THR A 14 5.23 -26.87 14.25
N GLU A 15 4.48 -27.94 14.58
CA GLU A 15 4.03 -28.95 13.60
C GLU A 15 3.35 -28.37 12.35
N GLU A 16 2.59 -27.27 12.51
CA GLU A 16 1.85 -26.60 11.44
C GLU A 16 2.75 -26.09 10.31
N PHE A 17 3.96 -25.62 10.64
CA PHE A 17 4.84 -24.91 9.70
C PHE A 17 6.12 -25.70 9.36
N LEU A 18 6.52 -26.63 10.21
CA LEU A 18 7.79 -27.35 10.12
C LEU A 18 7.96 -28.03 8.75
N ARG A 19 6.91 -28.66 8.22
CA ARG A 19 6.99 -29.37 6.92
C ARG A 19 7.38 -28.44 5.78
N GLU A 20 6.78 -27.25 5.69
CA GLU A 20 7.08 -26.28 4.63
C GLU A 20 8.53 -25.76 4.76
N CYS A 21 8.99 -25.51 5.99
CA CYS A 21 10.38 -25.13 6.27
C CYS A 21 11.36 -26.19 5.75
N LEU A 22 11.17 -27.45 6.15
CA LEU A 22 12.04 -28.56 5.75
C LEU A 22 12.01 -28.83 4.24
N GLU A 23 10.86 -28.69 3.59
CA GLU A 23 10.75 -28.80 2.13
C GLU A 23 11.51 -27.69 1.40
N SER A 24 11.52 -26.47 1.95
CA SER A 24 12.32 -25.36 1.39
C SER A 24 13.83 -25.62 1.45
N LEU A 25 14.27 -26.29 2.53
CA LEU A 25 15.66 -26.71 2.72
C LEU A 25 16.03 -27.89 1.81
N ALA A 26 15.14 -28.87 1.67
CA ALA A 26 15.33 -30.00 0.76
C ALA A 26 15.42 -29.55 -0.71
N GLY A 27 14.65 -28.51 -1.06
CA GLY A 27 14.58 -27.89 -2.39
C GLY A 27 15.75 -26.99 -2.79
N GLN A 28 16.72 -26.74 -1.90
CA GLN A 28 17.87 -25.88 -2.16
C GLN A 28 18.70 -26.35 -3.37
N THR A 29 19.18 -25.40 -4.17
CA THR A 29 20.04 -25.69 -5.34
C THR A 29 21.46 -26.08 -4.95
N LEU A 30 21.95 -25.66 -3.78
CA LEU A 30 23.18 -26.19 -3.20
C LEU A 30 22.89 -27.58 -2.62
N ARG A 31 23.44 -28.63 -3.25
CA ARG A 31 23.20 -30.02 -2.83
C ARG A 31 24.15 -30.49 -1.73
N ASP A 32 25.34 -29.90 -1.67
CA ASP A 32 26.38 -30.22 -0.70
C ASP A 32 26.11 -29.53 0.66
N LEU A 33 25.05 -29.98 1.34
CA LEU A 33 24.63 -29.48 2.64
C LEU A 33 24.11 -30.61 3.53
N GLU A 34 24.12 -30.37 4.84
CA GLU A 34 23.38 -31.13 5.85
C GLU A 34 22.40 -30.21 6.59
N VAL A 35 21.32 -30.79 7.12
CA VAL A 35 20.35 -30.10 7.96
C VAL A 35 20.29 -30.80 9.32
N VAL A 36 20.61 -30.06 10.38
CA VAL A 36 20.55 -30.53 11.77
C VAL A 36 19.33 -29.92 12.43
N MET A 37 18.27 -30.73 12.55
CA MET A 37 17.03 -30.37 13.23
C MET A 37 17.19 -30.66 14.73
N VAL A 38 16.91 -29.68 15.57
CA VAL A 38 17.03 -29.79 17.03
C VAL A 38 15.65 -29.63 17.64
N ASP A 39 15.09 -30.74 18.11
CA ASP A 39 13.85 -30.78 18.87
C ASP A 39 14.13 -30.36 20.31
N ASP A 40 13.54 -29.23 20.72
CA ASP A 40 13.71 -28.59 22.02
C ASP A 40 12.53 -28.92 22.94
N GLY A 41 12.20 -30.21 23.05
CA GLY A 41 11.15 -30.73 23.91
C GLY A 41 9.72 -30.51 23.38
N SER A 42 9.47 -30.78 22.09
CA SER A 42 8.13 -30.68 21.50
C SER A 42 7.13 -31.66 22.13
N ALA A 43 5.90 -31.20 22.33
CA ALA A 43 4.75 -32.00 22.76
C ALA A 43 3.74 -32.26 21.62
N ASP A 44 3.98 -31.70 20.44
CA ASP A 44 3.18 -31.88 19.23
C ASP A 44 3.81 -32.93 18.27
N ASN A 45 3.29 -33.05 17.05
CA ASN A 45 3.83 -34.00 16.07
C ASN A 45 5.11 -33.51 15.36
N GLY A 46 5.76 -32.43 15.82
CA GLY A 46 6.96 -31.89 15.19
C GLY A 46 8.10 -32.92 15.07
N ALA A 47 8.34 -33.70 16.12
CA ALA A 47 9.37 -34.75 16.12
C ALA A 47 9.08 -35.85 15.09
N VAL A 48 7.80 -36.18 14.89
CA VAL A 48 7.36 -37.17 13.88
C VAL A 48 7.66 -36.64 12.48
N ILE A 49 7.28 -35.38 12.19
CA ILE A 49 7.55 -34.73 10.90
C ILE A 49 9.06 -34.68 10.61
N ALA A 50 9.87 -34.35 11.61
CA ALA A 50 11.32 -34.32 11.47
C ALA A 50 11.91 -35.72 11.18
N LYS A 51 11.39 -36.76 11.84
CA LYS A 51 11.81 -38.14 11.60
C LYS A 51 11.46 -38.61 10.17
N GLU A 52 10.25 -38.32 9.70
CA GLU A 52 9.85 -38.60 8.31
C GLU A 52 10.80 -37.94 7.29
N MET A 53 11.27 -36.73 7.59
CA MET A 53 12.24 -36.04 6.72
C MET A 53 13.61 -36.73 6.71
N CYS A 54 14.10 -37.18 7.86
CA CYS A 54 15.34 -37.97 7.95
C CYS A 54 15.26 -39.26 7.13
N ASP A 55 14.11 -39.96 7.20
CA ASP A 55 13.89 -41.20 6.45
C ASP A 55 13.83 -40.95 4.93
N ARG A 56 13.34 -39.77 4.52
CA ARG A 56 13.19 -39.37 3.11
C ARG A 56 14.47 -38.79 2.49
N ASP A 57 15.26 -38.06 3.26
CA ASP A 57 16.43 -37.32 2.76
C ASP A 57 17.63 -37.50 3.73
N PRO A 58 18.68 -38.24 3.34
CA PRO A 58 19.80 -38.58 4.22
C PRO A 58 20.67 -37.37 4.60
N ARG A 59 20.41 -36.19 4.05
CA ARG A 59 21.05 -34.94 4.45
C ARG A 59 20.50 -34.40 5.77
N PHE A 60 19.33 -34.85 6.20
CA PHE A 60 18.65 -34.39 7.41
C PHE A 60 18.99 -35.31 8.60
N ARG A 61 19.18 -34.69 9.77
CA ARG A 61 19.41 -35.39 11.03
C ARG A 61 18.65 -34.72 12.16
N LEU A 62 18.01 -35.54 12.98
CA LEU A 62 17.30 -35.11 14.18
C LEU A 62 18.19 -35.26 15.43
N VAL A 63 18.18 -34.25 16.28
CA VAL A 63 18.76 -34.21 17.62
C VAL A 63 17.65 -33.80 18.58
N THR A 64 17.54 -34.43 19.74
CA THR A 64 16.51 -34.12 20.74
C THR A 64 17.17 -33.71 22.04
N GLN A 65 16.59 -32.73 22.72
CA GLN A 65 16.99 -32.26 24.05
C GLN A 65 15.77 -31.84 24.88
N ASP A 66 15.97 -31.65 26.19
CA ASP A 66 14.98 -31.00 27.04
C ASP A 66 14.84 -29.51 26.67
N ASN A 67 13.64 -28.96 26.86
CA ASN A 67 13.33 -27.58 26.50
C ASN A 67 14.23 -26.57 27.24
N GLY A 68 15.16 -25.97 26.50
CA GLY A 68 16.07 -24.91 26.96
C GLY A 68 15.86 -23.57 26.26
N GLY A 69 15.00 -23.53 25.25
CA GLY A 69 14.78 -22.41 24.36
C GLY A 69 15.63 -22.45 23.07
N PRO A 70 15.30 -21.57 22.10
CA PRO A 70 15.90 -21.56 20.77
C PRO A 70 17.42 -21.36 20.78
N GLY A 71 17.97 -20.55 21.69
CA GLY A 71 19.41 -20.32 21.81
C GLY A 71 20.20 -21.59 22.14
N PRO A 72 19.92 -22.26 23.28
CA PRO A 72 20.50 -23.56 23.61
C PRO A 72 20.33 -24.61 22.52
N ALA A 73 19.16 -24.69 21.88
CA ALA A 73 18.90 -25.61 20.77
C ALA A 73 19.81 -25.31 19.55
N ARG A 74 19.97 -24.03 19.16
CA ARG A 74 20.93 -23.64 18.11
C ARG A 74 22.35 -24.04 18.48
N ASN A 75 22.78 -23.82 19.72
CA ASN A 75 24.11 -24.22 20.17
C ASN A 75 24.32 -25.74 20.14
N ALA A 76 23.29 -26.54 20.46
CA ALA A 76 23.34 -27.99 20.33
C ALA A 76 23.50 -28.41 18.87
N GLY A 77 22.79 -27.76 17.95
CA GLY A 77 22.97 -27.94 16.52
C GLY A 77 24.38 -27.58 16.04
N VAL A 78 24.96 -26.47 16.52
CA VAL A 78 26.34 -26.05 16.17
C VAL A 78 27.36 -27.11 16.59
N ARG A 79 27.23 -27.69 17.79
CA ARG A 79 28.13 -28.78 18.25
C ARG A 79 28.09 -30.02 17.37
N GLN A 80 26.99 -30.22 16.65
CA GLN A 80 26.76 -31.36 15.77
C GLN A 80 27.14 -31.08 14.32
N ALA A 81 27.36 -29.81 13.94
CA ALA A 81 27.63 -29.40 12.57
C ALA A 81 29.02 -29.84 12.07
N ARG A 82 29.09 -30.29 10.81
CA ARG A 82 30.31 -30.76 10.14
C ARG A 82 30.73 -29.87 8.96
N GLY A 83 29.84 -28.98 8.51
CA GLY A 83 30.01 -28.15 7.34
C GLY A 83 31.17 -27.14 7.47
N GLU A 84 31.75 -26.73 6.35
CA GLU A 84 32.71 -25.60 6.35
C GLU A 84 32.01 -24.29 6.75
N TYR A 85 30.74 -24.17 6.37
CA TYR A 85 29.87 -23.05 6.69
C TYR A 85 28.72 -23.45 7.61
N LEU A 86 28.18 -22.48 8.35
CA LEU A 86 27.01 -22.58 9.21
C LEU A 86 25.90 -21.66 8.71
N ALA A 87 24.64 -22.11 8.78
CA ALA A 87 23.45 -21.29 8.63
C ALA A 87 22.39 -21.69 9.67
N PHE A 88 21.46 -20.78 9.93
CA PHE A 88 20.32 -21.01 10.82
C PHE A 88 19.03 -20.81 10.02
N ALA A 89 18.00 -21.60 10.32
CA ALA A 89 16.65 -21.38 9.82
C ALA A 89 15.65 -21.67 10.93
N ASP A 90 14.69 -20.77 11.13
CA ASP A 90 13.63 -20.97 12.11
C ASP A 90 12.56 -21.90 11.51
N ALA A 91 12.01 -22.78 12.35
CA ALA A 91 11.13 -23.88 11.92
C ALA A 91 9.79 -23.43 11.33
N ASP A 92 9.38 -22.19 11.55
CA ASP A 92 8.16 -21.59 11.03
C ASP A 92 8.36 -20.74 9.76
N ASP A 93 9.59 -20.67 9.24
CA ASP A 93 9.97 -19.83 8.12
C ASP A 93 10.31 -20.62 6.84
N VAL A 94 10.57 -19.91 5.74
CA VAL A 94 10.93 -20.52 4.45
C VAL A 94 12.17 -19.87 3.86
N VAL A 95 13.10 -20.69 3.38
CA VAL A 95 14.34 -20.24 2.75
C VAL A 95 14.17 -20.18 1.23
N ASP A 96 14.66 -19.11 0.58
CA ASP A 96 14.59 -19.00 -0.88
C ASP A 96 15.40 -20.11 -1.57
N ARG A 97 14.87 -20.66 -2.67
CA ARG A 97 15.42 -21.86 -3.35
C ARG A 97 16.90 -21.75 -3.73
N GLU A 98 17.39 -20.55 -4.00
CA GLU A 98 18.80 -20.30 -4.39
C GLU A 98 19.63 -19.60 -3.29
N ALA A 99 19.06 -19.40 -2.10
CA ALA A 99 19.67 -18.63 -1.02
C ALA A 99 21.09 -19.11 -0.68
N TYR A 100 21.24 -20.39 -0.33
CA TYR A 100 22.52 -20.89 0.15
C TYR A 100 23.56 -21.01 -0.97
N ALA A 101 23.15 -21.34 -2.20
CA ALA A 101 24.05 -21.34 -3.35
C ALA A 101 24.64 -19.94 -3.60
N ARG A 102 23.83 -18.89 -3.48
CA ARG A 102 24.26 -17.49 -3.65
C ARG A 102 25.16 -17.03 -2.50
N LEU A 103 24.79 -17.32 -1.25
CA LEU A 103 25.53 -16.89 -0.07
C LEU A 103 26.88 -17.60 0.04
N VAL A 104 26.90 -18.94 -0.04
CA VAL A 104 28.14 -19.75 -0.02
C VAL A 104 29.03 -19.39 -1.21
N GLY A 105 28.47 -19.28 -2.42
CA GLY A 105 29.24 -18.89 -3.61
C GLY A 105 29.81 -17.47 -3.53
N SER A 106 29.22 -16.58 -2.72
CA SER A 106 29.84 -15.28 -2.42
C SER A 106 31.05 -15.46 -1.50
N LEU A 107 30.88 -16.19 -0.39
CA LEU A 107 31.95 -16.45 0.57
C LEU A 107 33.17 -17.14 -0.04
N ASP A 108 32.96 -18.15 -0.90
CA ASP A 108 34.03 -18.85 -1.59
C ASP A 108 34.83 -17.91 -2.52
N ARG A 109 34.15 -16.96 -3.17
CA ARG A 109 34.79 -15.99 -4.09
C ARG A 109 35.52 -14.88 -3.36
N THR A 110 34.99 -14.42 -2.23
CA THR A 110 35.51 -13.23 -1.54
C THR A 110 36.45 -13.57 -0.39
N GLY A 111 36.30 -14.74 0.22
CA GLY A 111 36.98 -15.12 1.46
C GLY A 111 36.42 -14.42 2.69
N SER A 112 35.23 -13.79 2.61
CA SER A 112 34.58 -13.15 3.76
C SER A 112 34.17 -14.16 4.84
N ASP A 113 33.88 -13.65 6.03
CA ASP A 113 33.51 -14.49 7.19
C ASP A 113 31.99 -14.68 7.30
N ILE A 114 31.21 -13.71 6.78
CA ILE A 114 29.74 -13.70 6.81
C ILE A 114 29.21 -13.27 5.45
N ALA A 115 28.14 -13.91 4.96
CA ALA A 115 27.33 -13.43 3.85
C ALA A 115 25.88 -13.31 4.30
N ALA A 116 25.22 -12.20 3.96
CA ALA A 116 23.85 -11.89 4.38
C ALA A 116 23.00 -11.40 3.18
N GLY A 117 21.71 -11.72 3.20
CA GLY A 117 20.77 -11.32 2.14
C GLY A 117 19.48 -10.67 2.66
N ASN A 118 18.69 -10.12 1.73
CA ASN A 118 17.45 -9.45 2.06
C ASN A 118 16.36 -10.43 2.54
N VAL A 119 15.39 -9.89 3.27
CA VAL A 119 14.31 -10.64 3.89
C VAL A 119 12.97 -10.02 3.54
N LEU A 120 12.05 -10.85 3.07
CA LEU A 120 10.64 -10.50 3.01
C LEU A 120 9.90 -11.16 4.17
N ARG A 121 8.93 -10.45 4.74
CA ARG A 121 7.90 -11.09 5.55
C ARG A 121 6.88 -11.78 4.67
N MET A 122 6.28 -12.85 5.19
CA MET A 122 5.22 -13.58 4.51
C MET A 122 4.07 -13.96 5.45
N ASP A 123 2.91 -14.13 4.83
CA ASP A 123 1.73 -14.85 5.31
C ASP A 123 1.24 -15.74 4.15
N GLU A 124 0.12 -16.43 4.30
CA GLU A 124 -0.45 -17.31 3.26
C GLU A 124 -0.76 -16.56 1.94
N ASP A 125 -1.02 -15.26 2.02
CA ASP A 125 -1.55 -14.46 0.90
C ASP A 125 -0.48 -13.67 0.15
N ARG A 126 0.60 -13.27 0.83
CA ARG A 126 1.55 -12.31 0.26
C ARG A 126 2.92 -12.30 0.93
N LYS A 127 3.85 -11.65 0.22
CA LYS A 127 5.20 -11.31 0.66
C LYS A 127 5.41 -9.79 0.66
N TRP A 128 6.06 -9.22 1.68
CA TRP A 128 6.37 -7.78 1.77
C TRP A 128 7.71 -7.53 2.47
N GLN A 129 8.33 -6.36 2.26
CA GLN A 129 9.64 -6.06 2.86
C GLN A 129 9.59 -6.08 4.40
N SER A 130 10.55 -6.76 5.04
CA SER A 130 10.71 -6.71 6.50
C SER A 130 11.14 -5.32 6.95
N THR A 131 10.46 -4.76 7.95
CA THR A 131 10.79 -3.44 8.53
C THR A 131 12.18 -3.40 9.13
N LEU A 132 12.66 -4.52 9.71
CA LEU A 132 14.00 -4.63 10.28
C LEU A 132 15.09 -4.53 9.20
N HIS A 133 14.80 -5.08 8.01
CA HIS A 133 15.76 -5.20 6.91
C HIS A 133 15.57 -4.10 5.83
N ASP A 134 14.58 -3.22 6.01
CA ASP A 134 14.34 -2.11 5.09
C ASP A 134 15.52 -1.13 5.10
N GLY A 135 16.03 -0.82 3.91
CA GLY A 135 17.21 0.02 3.73
C GLY A 135 18.57 -0.69 3.89
N VAL A 136 18.62 -1.87 4.53
CA VAL A 136 19.88 -2.59 4.82
C VAL A 136 20.44 -3.27 3.56
N PHE A 137 19.61 -4.03 2.85
CA PHE A 137 20.01 -4.85 1.69
C PHE A 137 19.66 -4.20 0.35
N THR A 138 19.94 -2.90 0.19
CA THR A 138 19.51 -2.15 -1.01
C THR A 138 20.43 -2.35 -2.22
N LYS A 139 21.64 -2.85 -2.03
CA LYS A 139 22.63 -3.12 -3.10
C LYS A 139 23.60 -4.21 -2.69
N ASN A 140 24.20 -4.88 -3.67
CA ASN A 140 25.27 -5.85 -3.43
C ASN A 140 26.55 -5.12 -3.01
N CYS A 141 27.19 -5.59 -1.93
CA CYS A 141 28.48 -5.10 -1.46
C CYS A 141 29.34 -6.28 -1.04
N SER A 142 30.46 -6.52 -1.72
CA SER A 142 31.41 -7.55 -1.32
C SER A 142 32.47 -6.99 -0.37
N ARG A 143 32.97 -7.82 0.54
CA ARG A 143 34.04 -7.48 1.51
C ARG A 143 33.80 -6.16 2.27
N THR A 144 32.56 -5.88 2.65
CA THR A 144 32.25 -4.71 3.50
C THR A 144 32.44 -5.03 4.99
N HIS A 145 32.18 -4.08 5.85
CA HIS A 145 32.23 -4.24 7.31
C HIS A 145 31.32 -3.20 7.96
N VAL A 146 30.82 -3.45 9.17
CA VAL A 146 29.95 -2.52 9.91
C VAL A 146 30.58 -1.15 10.18
N SER A 147 31.92 -1.04 10.20
CA SER A 147 32.59 0.28 10.27
C SER A 147 32.46 1.10 8.99
N SER A 148 32.32 0.44 7.83
CA SER A 148 32.18 1.08 6.51
C SER A 148 30.72 1.18 6.07
N THR A 149 29.88 0.27 6.57
CA THR A 149 28.43 0.23 6.34
C THR A 149 27.70 0.08 7.69
N PRO A 150 27.63 1.15 8.51
CA PRO A 150 27.07 1.11 9.88
C PRO A 150 25.65 0.56 9.97
N VAL A 151 24.82 0.80 8.96
CA VAL A 151 23.42 0.34 8.91
C VAL A 151 23.27 -1.19 8.99
N LEU A 152 24.34 -1.96 8.72
CA LEU A 152 24.33 -3.41 8.91
C LEU A 152 24.12 -3.81 10.38
N MET A 153 24.45 -2.94 11.36
CA MET A 153 24.16 -3.18 12.78
C MET A 153 22.66 -3.30 13.09
N ARG A 154 21.80 -2.80 12.19
CA ARG A 154 20.35 -2.93 12.31
C ARG A 154 19.89 -4.38 12.11
N ASP A 155 20.58 -5.13 11.26
CA ASP A 155 20.28 -6.53 11.02
C ASP A 155 20.91 -7.38 12.14
N ARG A 156 20.03 -7.83 13.03
CA ARG A 156 20.35 -8.56 14.26
C ARG A 156 19.79 -9.99 14.27
N THR A 157 19.43 -10.54 13.11
CA THR A 157 18.87 -11.90 12.97
C THR A 157 19.93 -12.89 12.48
N PRO A 158 19.99 -14.14 12.95
CA PRO A 158 21.02 -15.09 12.52
C PRO A 158 20.69 -15.83 11.22
N TRP A 159 19.41 -15.91 10.86
CA TRP A 159 18.90 -16.87 9.87
C TRP A 159 18.96 -16.41 8.40
N ASN A 160 19.12 -15.11 8.13
CA ASN A 160 19.31 -14.60 6.77
C ASN A 160 20.79 -14.60 6.34
N LYS A 161 21.63 -15.41 7.00
CA LYS A 161 23.09 -15.37 6.90
C LYS A 161 23.71 -16.76 6.76
N VAL A 162 24.91 -16.77 6.19
CA VAL A 162 25.85 -17.89 6.22
C VAL A 162 27.15 -17.42 6.85
N TYR A 163 27.69 -18.22 7.76
CA TYR A 163 28.91 -17.94 8.51
C TYR A 163 29.98 -18.97 8.17
N ARG A 164 31.24 -18.54 8.08
CA ARG A 164 32.38 -19.48 8.06
C ARG A 164 32.51 -20.12 9.45
N ARG A 165 32.47 -21.45 9.55
CA ARG A 165 32.48 -22.15 10.84
C ARG A 165 33.76 -21.86 11.64
N GLY A 166 34.92 -21.86 10.99
CA GLY A 166 36.18 -21.51 11.67
C GLY A 166 36.19 -20.10 12.26
N PHE A 167 35.49 -19.14 11.62
CA PHE A 167 35.29 -17.81 12.19
C PHE A 167 34.34 -17.86 13.40
N TRP A 168 33.23 -18.59 13.29
CA TRP A 168 32.26 -18.76 14.39
C TRP A 168 32.94 -19.29 15.66
N GLU A 169 33.79 -20.30 15.52
CA GLU A 169 34.59 -20.90 16.60
C GLU A 169 35.63 -19.91 17.15
N GLN A 170 36.41 -19.26 16.27
CA GLN A 170 37.43 -18.29 16.67
C GLN A 170 36.84 -17.09 17.43
N ALA A 171 35.67 -16.61 17.02
CA ALA A 171 34.98 -15.49 17.66
C ALA A 171 34.25 -15.89 18.96
N ASN A 172 34.24 -17.18 19.30
CA ASN A 172 33.53 -17.77 20.43
C ASN A 172 32.06 -17.33 20.48
N LEU A 173 31.35 -17.53 19.36
CA LEU A 173 29.95 -17.18 19.22
C LEU A 173 29.06 -18.29 19.82
N GLN A 174 28.21 -17.91 20.76
CA GLN A 174 27.27 -18.80 21.43
C GLN A 174 25.99 -18.03 21.79
N PHE A 175 24.83 -18.63 21.51
CA PHE A 175 23.53 -18.05 21.86
C PHE A 175 23.27 -18.14 23.38
N PRO A 176 22.86 -17.04 24.03
CA PRO A 176 22.43 -17.09 25.43
C PRO A 176 21.06 -17.76 25.58
N THR A 177 20.63 -17.99 26.83
CA THR A 177 19.27 -18.44 27.18
C THR A 177 18.29 -17.27 27.22
N GLY A 178 16.98 -17.56 27.14
CA GLY A 178 15.91 -16.57 27.22
C GLY A 178 15.47 -16.00 25.86
N TYR A 179 14.56 -15.02 25.88
CA TYR A 179 14.12 -14.33 24.67
C TYR A 179 15.18 -13.33 24.17
N TYR A 180 15.20 -13.11 22.85
CA TYR A 180 16.15 -12.20 22.20
C TYR A 180 17.60 -12.62 22.42
N GLU A 181 17.87 -13.89 22.20
CA GLU A 181 19.18 -14.52 22.14
C GLU A 181 19.96 -14.15 20.86
N ASP A 182 19.24 -13.78 19.80
CA ASP A 182 19.80 -13.46 18.49
C ASP A 182 20.68 -12.19 18.43
N PRO A 183 20.23 -11.05 18.99
CA PRO A 183 20.95 -9.79 18.81
C PRO A 183 22.37 -9.80 19.40
N PRO A 184 22.61 -10.31 20.63
CA PRO A 184 23.96 -10.36 21.20
C PRO A 184 24.96 -11.11 20.32
N VAL A 185 24.55 -12.24 19.74
CA VAL A 185 25.41 -13.06 18.89
C VAL A 185 25.64 -12.40 17.54
N THR A 186 24.58 -11.92 16.91
CA THR A 186 24.66 -11.35 15.55
C THR A 186 25.45 -10.05 15.53
N ALA A 187 25.27 -9.18 16.54
CA ALA A 187 26.05 -7.95 16.68
C ALA A 187 27.54 -8.26 16.91
N ARG A 188 27.86 -9.23 17.78
CA ARG A 188 29.24 -9.68 18.01
C ARG A 188 29.87 -10.28 16.75
N ALA A 189 29.12 -11.11 16.02
CA ALA A 189 29.58 -11.68 14.75
C ALA A 189 29.92 -10.59 13.74
N HIS A 190 29.04 -9.61 13.56
CA HIS A 190 29.29 -8.48 12.67
C HIS A 190 30.47 -7.61 13.09
N ALA A 191 30.67 -7.41 14.39
CA ALA A 191 31.75 -6.60 14.94
C ALA A 191 33.13 -7.27 14.83
N LEU A 192 33.19 -8.60 14.92
CA LEU A 192 34.44 -9.38 14.92
C LEU A 192 34.83 -9.93 13.53
N ALA A 193 33.89 -9.97 12.58
CA ALA A 193 34.17 -10.43 11.22
C ALA A 193 35.21 -9.55 10.52
N ARG A 194 36.15 -10.15 9.78
CA ARG A 194 37.12 -9.40 8.96
C ARG A 194 36.42 -8.70 7.81
N SER A 195 35.43 -9.36 7.21
CA SER A 195 34.55 -8.76 6.21
C SER A 195 33.25 -9.53 6.03
N VAL A 196 32.23 -8.83 5.52
CA VAL A 196 30.86 -9.29 5.28
C VAL A 196 30.50 -9.06 3.82
N ASP A 197 29.88 -10.04 3.19
CA ASP A 197 29.22 -9.90 1.89
C ASP A 197 27.73 -9.61 2.06
N VAL A 198 27.23 -8.62 1.34
CA VAL A 198 25.82 -8.18 1.38
C VAL A 198 25.20 -8.42 0.01
N LEU A 199 24.11 -9.16 -0.03
CA LEU A 199 23.33 -9.43 -1.24
C LEU A 199 21.98 -8.70 -1.15
N SER A 200 21.59 -8.01 -2.22
CA SER A 200 20.30 -7.31 -2.31
C SER A 200 19.13 -8.24 -2.62
N ASP A 201 19.42 -9.45 -3.12
CA ASP A 201 18.42 -10.47 -3.38
C ASP A 201 17.75 -10.96 -2.09
N THR A 202 16.47 -11.31 -2.18
CA THR A 202 15.75 -11.98 -1.09
C THR A 202 16.28 -13.40 -0.93
N VAL A 203 16.71 -13.75 0.29
CA VAL A 203 17.22 -15.09 0.65
C VAL A 203 16.32 -15.82 1.65
N TYR A 204 15.41 -15.10 2.29
CA TYR A 204 14.63 -15.64 3.40
C TYR A 204 13.24 -15.01 3.48
N TYR A 205 12.24 -15.83 3.82
CA TYR A 205 10.85 -15.43 4.02
C TYR A 205 10.46 -15.66 5.48
N TRP A 206 10.29 -14.56 6.22
CA TRP A 206 9.97 -14.54 7.65
C TRP A 206 8.45 -14.51 7.89
N ARG A 207 7.89 -15.59 8.43
CA ARG A 207 6.45 -15.77 8.63
C ARG A 207 5.92 -14.87 9.73
N LYS A 208 4.74 -14.32 9.51
CA LYS A 208 3.95 -13.66 10.55
C LYS A 208 2.85 -14.60 11.02
N ARG A 209 2.91 -15.06 12.27
CA ARG A 209 1.87 -15.89 12.90
C ARG A 209 1.47 -15.40 14.30
N PRO A 210 0.26 -15.74 14.79
CA PRO A 210 -0.15 -15.52 16.18
C PRO A 210 0.78 -16.23 17.18
N GLY A 211 0.87 -15.71 18.41
CA GLY A 211 1.69 -16.30 19.48
C GLY A 211 3.20 -16.25 19.29
N SER A 212 3.69 -15.46 18.32
CA SER A 212 5.13 -15.24 18.14
C SER A 212 5.66 -14.20 19.12
N ILE A 213 6.89 -14.38 19.62
CA ILE A 213 7.58 -13.42 20.51
C ILE A 213 7.58 -12.00 19.92
N THR A 214 7.70 -11.87 18.60
CA THR A 214 7.66 -10.55 17.94
C THR A 214 6.26 -9.96 17.76
N GLY A 215 5.22 -10.80 17.85
CA GLY A 215 3.81 -10.41 17.88
C GLY A 215 3.41 -9.77 19.21
N ASP A 216 3.89 -10.33 20.31
CA ASP A 216 3.56 -9.93 21.69
C ASP A 216 4.60 -8.99 22.32
N ARG A 217 5.33 -8.24 21.49
CA ARG A 217 6.47 -7.39 21.87
C ARG A 217 6.20 -6.27 22.89
N TYR A 218 4.95 -6.02 23.26
CA TYR A 218 4.57 -5.02 24.28
C TYR A 218 4.09 -5.67 25.57
N ASP A 219 4.03 -7.01 25.62
CA ASP A 219 3.85 -7.74 26.86
C ASP A 219 4.99 -7.41 27.82
N TRP A 220 4.67 -7.35 29.11
CA TRP A 220 5.60 -6.86 30.14
C TRP A 220 6.87 -7.72 30.23
N ASP A 221 6.73 -9.04 30.27
CA ASP A 221 7.87 -9.96 30.41
C ASP A 221 8.73 -9.98 29.14
N ASN A 222 8.09 -9.82 27.98
CA ASN A 222 8.77 -9.69 26.70
C ASN A 222 9.59 -8.38 26.64
N LEU A 223 9.00 -7.26 27.07
CA LEU A 223 9.62 -5.95 27.04
C LEU A 223 10.81 -5.86 28.01
N THR A 224 10.70 -6.41 29.21
CA THR A 224 11.78 -6.43 30.20
C THR A 224 12.96 -7.27 29.72
N GLN A 225 12.72 -8.49 29.22
CA GLN A 225 13.76 -9.35 28.63
C GLN A 225 14.45 -8.69 27.43
N ARG A 226 13.67 -8.00 26.58
CA ARG A 226 14.19 -7.25 25.45
C ARG A 226 15.19 -6.17 25.87
N LEU A 227 14.84 -5.36 26.86
CA LEU A 227 15.70 -4.27 27.35
C LEU A 227 16.93 -4.82 28.10
N ALA A 228 16.77 -5.93 28.83
CA ALA A 228 17.90 -6.65 29.44
C ALA A 228 18.90 -7.14 28.39
N SER A 229 18.41 -7.77 27.31
CA SER A 229 19.24 -8.20 26.16
C SER A 229 19.95 -7.01 25.49
N ALA A 230 19.24 -5.89 25.27
CA ALA A 230 19.82 -4.68 24.70
C ALA A 230 20.95 -4.09 25.56
N ARG A 231 20.78 -4.09 26.89
CA ARG A 231 21.81 -3.66 27.84
C ARG A 231 23.03 -4.58 27.83
N LEU A 232 22.82 -5.89 27.93
CA LEU A 232 23.89 -6.89 27.89
C LEU A 232 24.71 -6.78 26.60
N LEU A 233 24.03 -6.67 25.46
CA LEU A 233 24.66 -6.51 24.15
C LEU A 233 25.53 -5.25 24.12
N ARG A 234 24.98 -4.11 24.54
CA ARG A 234 25.68 -2.83 24.52
C ARG A 234 26.91 -2.85 25.43
N ASP A 235 26.78 -3.38 26.65
CA ASP A 235 27.87 -3.50 27.60
C ASP A 235 28.97 -4.43 27.06
N GLY A 236 28.59 -5.54 26.42
CA GLY A 236 29.52 -6.41 25.70
C GLY A 236 30.27 -5.68 24.57
N MET A 237 29.54 -4.95 23.72
CA MET A 237 30.15 -4.18 22.62
C MET A 237 31.13 -3.12 23.11
N ALA A 238 30.88 -2.51 24.27
CA ALA A 238 31.80 -1.55 24.87
C ALA A 238 33.17 -2.19 25.20
N VAL A 239 33.18 -3.50 25.48
CA VAL A 239 34.40 -4.26 25.76
C VAL A 239 35.10 -4.68 24.47
N TYR A 240 34.42 -5.39 23.57
CA TYR A 240 35.08 -6.02 22.41
C TYR A 240 35.12 -5.15 21.15
N ALA A 241 34.28 -4.12 21.03
CA ALA A 241 34.22 -3.26 19.84
C ALA A 241 33.80 -1.81 20.15
N PRO A 242 34.49 -1.09 21.05
CA PRO A 242 34.08 0.25 21.51
C PRO A 242 33.95 1.27 20.37
N ARG A 243 34.74 1.14 19.29
CA ARG A 243 34.69 2.02 18.12
C ARG A 243 33.39 1.91 17.32
N LEU A 244 32.60 0.85 17.54
CA LEU A 244 31.34 0.59 16.85
C LEU A 244 30.11 0.97 17.70
N LEU A 245 30.29 1.47 18.92
CA LEU A 245 29.19 1.83 19.82
C LEU A 245 28.26 2.88 19.21
N ASP A 246 28.79 3.95 18.60
CA ASP A 246 27.94 4.97 17.97
C ASP A 246 27.11 4.36 16.81
N ALA A 247 27.66 3.40 16.06
CA ALA A 247 26.94 2.72 14.97
C ALA A 247 25.83 1.81 15.50
N TYR A 248 26.10 1.08 16.58
CA TYR A 248 25.11 0.26 17.29
C TYR A 248 24.01 1.13 17.92
N ASP A 249 24.41 2.18 18.63
CA ASP A 249 23.47 3.07 19.31
C ASP A 249 22.53 3.74 18.29
N GLU A 250 23.05 4.18 17.13
CA GLU A 250 22.25 4.78 16.06
C GLU A 250 21.25 3.77 15.47
N HIS A 251 21.73 2.60 15.02
CA HIS A 251 20.94 1.71 14.17
C HIS A 251 20.21 0.57 14.88
N ALA A 252 20.57 0.26 16.13
CA ALA A 252 19.91 -0.76 16.93
C ALA A 252 19.25 -0.13 18.17
N LEU A 253 20.01 0.57 19.02
CA LEU A 253 19.46 1.08 20.28
C LEU A 253 18.37 2.13 20.04
N VAL A 254 18.65 3.17 19.24
CA VAL A 254 17.69 4.25 18.99
C VAL A 254 16.59 3.81 18.02
N ASP A 255 16.98 3.29 16.86
CA ASP A 255 16.05 2.93 15.77
C ASP A 255 15.11 1.75 16.11
N ILE A 256 15.48 0.89 17.08
CA ILE A 256 14.71 -0.31 17.42
C ILE A 256 14.32 -0.32 18.90
N GLU A 257 15.28 -0.32 19.82
CA GLU A 257 15.01 -0.61 21.23
C GLU A 257 14.28 0.55 21.92
N LEU A 258 14.82 1.77 21.87
CA LEU A 258 14.16 2.96 22.42
C LEU A 258 12.87 3.30 21.66
N HIS A 259 12.84 3.07 20.33
CA HIS A 259 11.59 3.20 19.58
C HIS A 259 10.50 2.25 20.11
N THR A 260 10.86 1.02 20.49
CA THR A 260 9.92 0.07 21.12
C THR A 260 9.46 0.58 22.48
N VAL A 261 10.32 1.20 23.29
CA VAL A 261 9.93 1.85 24.55
C VAL A 261 8.94 2.99 24.30
N PHE A 262 9.20 3.87 23.33
CA PHE A 262 8.30 4.97 22.97
C PHE A 262 6.94 4.48 22.46
N GLU A 263 6.91 3.34 21.77
CA GLU A 263 5.65 2.68 21.44
C GLU A 263 5.01 2.01 22.67
N ALA A 264 5.75 1.37 23.56
CA ALA A 264 5.16 0.67 24.70
C ALA A 264 4.55 1.63 25.73
N LEU A 265 5.21 2.76 26.05
CA LEU A 265 4.84 3.67 27.14
C LEU A 265 3.35 4.08 27.15
N PRO A 266 2.72 4.54 26.06
CA PRO A 266 1.30 4.91 26.06
C PRO A 266 0.33 3.72 26.18
N ARG A 267 0.83 2.48 26.18
CA ARG A 267 0.07 1.23 26.15
C ARG A 267 0.22 0.43 27.44
N THR A 268 1.33 0.63 28.13
CA THR A 268 1.67 -0.01 29.40
C THR A 268 0.73 0.49 30.51
N GLN A 269 0.38 -0.38 31.46
CA GLN A 269 -0.38 0.00 32.64
C GLN A 269 0.43 0.97 33.51
N GLU A 270 -0.23 1.91 34.18
CA GLU A 270 0.44 2.92 35.03
C GLU A 270 1.38 2.29 36.07
N ALA A 271 1.01 1.14 36.63
CA ALA A 271 1.82 0.38 37.59
C ALA A 271 3.22 0.00 37.07
N HIS A 272 3.43 -0.10 35.75
CA HIS A 272 4.71 -0.47 35.14
C HIS A 272 5.43 0.72 34.47
N HIS A 273 4.87 1.93 34.51
CA HIS A 273 5.46 3.10 33.84
C HIS A 273 6.82 3.48 34.43
N GLU A 274 6.93 3.52 35.75
CA GLU A 274 8.17 3.93 36.44
C GLU A 274 9.34 2.99 36.08
N GLU A 275 9.09 1.69 36.12
CA GLU A 275 10.10 0.67 35.82
C GLU A 275 10.51 0.70 34.34
N LEU A 276 9.55 0.82 33.41
CA LEU A 276 9.85 0.94 31.98
C LEU A 276 10.67 2.20 31.68
N VAL A 277 10.31 3.33 32.30
CA VAL A 277 11.07 4.58 32.19
C VAL A 277 12.48 4.41 32.76
N ALA A 278 12.65 3.73 33.88
CA ALA A 278 13.96 3.49 34.48
C ALA A 278 14.87 2.66 33.55
N LEU A 279 14.35 1.57 32.97
CA LEU A 279 15.08 0.73 32.02
C LEU A 279 15.45 1.50 30.74
N GLY A 280 14.50 2.25 30.18
CA GLY A 280 14.74 3.09 29.01
C GLY A 280 15.74 4.23 29.27
N ALA A 281 15.65 4.87 30.44
CA ALA A 281 16.53 5.97 30.84
C ALA A 281 17.99 5.51 30.99
N ASP A 282 18.24 4.34 31.58
CA ASP A 282 19.60 3.77 31.70
C ASP A 282 20.26 3.61 30.32
N LEU A 283 19.52 3.15 29.32
CA LEU A 283 20.04 3.04 27.95
C LEU A 283 20.19 4.40 27.27
N ALA A 284 19.20 5.28 27.40
CA ALA A 284 19.19 6.61 26.79
C ALA A 284 20.36 7.50 27.27
N GLN A 285 20.67 7.46 28.57
CA GLN A 285 21.76 8.25 29.18
C GLN A 285 23.15 7.82 28.70
N ARG A 286 23.29 6.59 28.18
CA ARG A 286 24.58 6.07 27.70
C ARG A 286 24.91 6.50 26.27
N ILE A 287 23.95 7.07 25.54
CA ILE A 287 24.13 7.53 24.16
C ILE A 287 25.10 8.72 24.15
N SER A 288 26.12 8.66 23.28
CA SER A 288 27.13 9.70 23.22
C SER A 288 26.54 11.07 22.82
N PRO A 289 26.99 12.20 23.39
CA PRO A 289 26.53 13.53 22.98
C PRO A 289 26.78 13.85 21.50
N ARG A 290 27.80 13.21 20.90
CA ARG A 290 28.12 13.32 19.48
C ARG A 290 27.04 12.66 18.62
N LEU A 291 26.62 11.44 18.97
CA LEU A 291 25.53 10.75 18.29
C LEU A 291 24.21 11.49 18.50
N LEU A 292 23.89 11.92 19.73
CA LEU A 292 22.66 12.66 20.02
C LEU A 292 22.49 13.83 19.05
N LYS A 293 23.52 14.66 18.81
CA LYS A 293 23.46 15.80 17.87
C LYS A 293 23.16 15.42 16.41
N ARG A 294 23.39 14.17 16.00
CA ARG A 294 23.12 13.67 14.64
C ARG A 294 21.71 13.09 14.49
N LEU A 295 21.06 12.69 15.58
CA LEU A 295 19.71 12.15 15.56
C LEU A 295 18.69 13.23 15.17
N PRO A 296 17.54 12.87 14.57
CA PRO A 296 16.45 13.82 14.31
C PRO A 296 15.98 14.53 15.58
N ALA A 297 15.59 15.79 15.48
CA ALA A 297 15.21 16.64 16.62
C ALA A 297 14.11 16.03 17.51
N MET A 298 13.10 15.42 16.90
CA MET A 298 12.03 14.75 17.66
C MET A 298 12.58 13.56 18.46
N THR A 299 13.46 12.76 17.88
CA THR A 299 14.12 11.65 18.57
C THR A 299 15.04 12.17 19.68
N ARG A 300 15.77 13.27 19.45
CA ARG A 300 16.58 13.90 20.51
C ARG A 300 15.72 14.36 21.68
N LEU A 301 14.55 14.95 21.41
CA LEU A 301 13.62 15.38 22.45
C LEU A 301 13.10 14.19 23.26
N GLN A 302 12.65 13.13 22.58
CA GLN A 302 12.18 11.90 23.23
C GLN A 302 13.26 11.23 24.09
N VAL A 303 14.48 11.10 23.55
CA VAL A 303 15.63 10.52 24.26
C VAL A 303 16.05 11.40 25.44
N HIS A 304 16.02 12.73 25.29
CA HIS A 304 16.33 13.67 26.38
C HIS A 304 15.33 13.55 27.53
N LEU A 305 14.02 13.59 27.24
CA LEU A 305 12.97 13.48 28.25
C LEU A 305 12.98 12.11 28.94
N LEU A 306 13.16 11.02 28.18
CA LEU A 306 13.33 9.67 28.73
C LEU A 306 14.56 9.60 29.65
N GLY A 307 15.71 10.10 29.19
CA GLY A 307 16.94 10.12 29.97
C GLY A 307 16.83 10.96 31.25
N ARG A 308 15.98 12.00 31.27
CA ARG A 308 15.70 12.81 32.47
C ARG A 308 14.53 12.28 33.30
N ARG A 309 13.91 11.17 32.89
CA ARG A 309 12.73 10.56 33.52
C ARG A 309 11.52 11.51 33.63
N MET A 310 11.35 12.40 32.65
CA MET A 310 10.25 13.36 32.56
C MET A 310 9.03 12.70 31.87
N LEU A 311 8.38 11.77 32.57
CA LEU A 311 7.32 10.93 32.00
C LEU A 311 6.10 11.74 31.50
N PRO A 312 5.52 12.69 32.25
CA PRO A 312 4.38 13.48 31.77
C PRO A 312 4.68 14.21 30.45
N GLU A 313 5.84 14.86 30.38
CA GLU A 313 6.32 15.58 29.20
C GLU A 313 6.62 14.63 28.04
N LEU A 314 7.20 13.47 28.33
CA LEU A 314 7.45 12.44 27.32
C LEU A 314 6.12 11.94 26.73
N LEU A 315 5.10 11.67 27.55
CA LEU A 315 3.77 11.26 27.07
C LEU A 315 3.11 12.36 26.21
N GLU A 316 3.27 13.64 26.55
CA GLU A 316 2.81 14.76 25.72
C GLU A 316 3.52 14.79 24.36
N VAL A 317 4.86 14.64 24.35
CA VAL A 317 5.65 14.60 23.11
C VAL A 317 5.32 13.37 22.27
N LEU A 318 5.13 12.20 22.89
CA LEU A 318 4.70 10.98 22.21
C LEU A 318 3.32 11.15 21.59
N ARG A 319 2.38 11.79 22.29
CA ARG A 319 1.05 12.14 21.76
C ARG A 319 1.17 13.11 20.58
N PHE A 320 1.99 14.16 20.72
CA PHE A 320 2.27 15.12 19.65
C PHE A 320 2.83 14.45 18.39
N ALA A 321 3.81 13.55 18.54
CA ALA A 321 4.40 12.79 17.45
C ALA A 321 3.41 11.79 16.82
N HIS A 322 2.62 11.10 17.66
CA HIS A 322 1.60 10.14 17.22
C HIS A 322 0.51 10.80 16.37
N LEU A 323 0.08 12.00 16.75
CA LEU A 323 -0.86 12.83 15.99
C LEU A 323 -0.27 13.41 14.69
N ARG A 324 0.98 13.06 14.36
CA ARG A 324 1.74 13.50 13.17
C ARG A 324 1.93 15.01 13.07
N LYS A 325 1.86 15.73 14.20
CA LYS A 325 2.04 17.19 14.26
C LYS A 325 3.50 17.62 14.06
N THR A 326 4.46 16.69 14.08
CA THR A 326 5.90 16.96 13.84
C THR A 326 6.20 17.66 12.52
N ALA A 327 5.53 17.24 11.45
CA ALA A 327 5.71 17.83 10.12
C ALA A 327 5.12 19.25 10.02
N ASP A 328 4.18 19.57 10.90
CA ASP A 328 3.39 20.79 10.91
C ASP A 328 3.90 21.83 11.91
N ALA A 329 4.77 21.43 12.87
CA ALA A 329 5.42 22.37 13.77
C ALA A 329 6.15 23.46 12.97
N PRO A 330 6.08 24.73 13.40
CA PRO A 330 6.84 25.81 12.80
C PRO A 330 8.36 25.55 12.82
N ARG A 331 9.05 26.23 11.90
CA ARG A 331 10.51 26.23 11.80
C ARG A 331 10.99 27.67 11.89
N VAL A 332 11.79 27.95 12.91
CA VAL A 332 12.26 29.31 13.20
C VAL A 332 13.77 29.40 13.15
N ARG A 333 14.26 30.55 12.69
CA ARG A 333 15.69 30.85 12.65
C ARG A 333 16.06 31.59 13.93
N ARG A 334 17.11 31.14 14.62
CA ARG A 334 17.66 31.80 15.83
C ARG A 334 19.18 31.95 15.74
N GLY A 335 19.70 32.95 16.45
CA GLY A 335 21.13 33.21 16.62
C GLY A 335 21.87 33.74 15.39
N ILE A 336 23.11 34.19 15.63
CA ILE A 336 23.98 34.85 14.63
C ILE A 336 24.42 33.86 13.53
N ARG A 337 24.65 32.59 13.87
CA ARG A 337 25.09 31.53 12.94
C ARG A 337 23.97 30.94 12.07
N SER A 338 22.78 31.54 12.03
CA SER A 338 21.69 31.17 11.11
C SER A 338 21.21 29.71 11.22
N ARG A 339 21.08 29.21 12.45
CA ARG A 339 20.54 27.87 12.75
C ARG A 339 19.02 27.89 12.74
N TRP A 340 18.43 26.74 12.43
CA TRP A 340 16.99 26.54 12.36
C TRP A 340 16.53 25.56 13.44
N TYR A 341 15.42 25.88 14.10
CA TYR A 341 14.85 25.12 15.20
C TYR A 341 13.39 24.77 14.92
N ALA A 342 12.94 23.63 15.41
CA ALA A 342 11.53 23.22 15.39
C ALA A 342 10.85 23.58 16.70
N GLU A 343 9.70 24.25 16.62
CA GLU A 343 8.83 24.55 17.77
C GLU A 343 8.03 23.29 18.15
N PHE A 344 8.73 22.30 18.69
CA PHE A 344 8.11 21.14 19.34
C PHE A 344 7.68 21.52 20.78
N PRO A 345 6.89 20.69 21.48
CA PRO A 345 6.54 20.95 22.87
C PRO A 345 7.78 21.29 23.72
N PHE A 346 7.63 22.25 24.63
CA PHE A 346 8.68 22.78 25.52
C PHE A 346 9.83 23.54 24.83
N PHE A 347 9.65 23.99 23.59
CA PHE A 347 10.61 24.87 22.92
C PHE A 347 10.64 26.24 23.61
N GLU A 348 11.84 26.69 24.04
CA GLU A 348 12.04 27.96 24.77
C GLU A 348 11.27 28.05 26.11
N ASP A 349 10.85 26.90 26.66
CA ASP A 349 10.25 26.79 28.00
C ASP A 349 11.35 26.75 29.07
N GLU A 350 11.49 27.84 29.82
CA GLU A 350 12.52 28.00 30.86
C GLU A 350 12.31 27.05 32.05
N GLU A 351 11.06 26.70 32.39
CA GLU A 351 10.76 25.82 33.53
C GLU A 351 11.20 24.37 33.27
N ARG A 352 11.03 23.90 32.04
CA ARG A 352 11.42 22.54 31.64
C ARG A 352 12.92 22.40 31.35
N ALA A 353 13.62 23.51 31.14
CA ALA A 353 15.07 23.58 30.93
C ALA A 353 15.61 22.64 29.83
N VAL A 354 14.83 22.39 28.76
CA VAL A 354 15.27 21.54 27.64
C VAL A 354 16.30 22.31 26.78
N PRO A 355 17.52 21.78 26.55
CA PRO A 355 18.55 22.50 25.82
C PRO A 355 18.15 22.83 24.37
N GLN A 356 18.44 24.05 23.91
CA GLN A 356 18.05 24.53 22.58
C GLN A 356 18.54 23.64 21.42
N TYR A 357 19.71 23.00 21.55
CA TYR A 357 20.25 22.11 20.51
C TYR A 357 19.38 20.88 20.25
N VAL A 358 18.56 20.46 21.22
CA VAL A 358 17.60 19.36 21.07
C VAL A 358 16.64 19.65 19.92
N TYR A 359 16.30 20.93 19.71
CA TYR A 359 15.37 21.39 18.70
C TYR A 359 16.02 21.80 17.36
N ASP A 360 17.35 21.71 17.19
CA ASP A 360 18.06 22.14 15.96
C ASP A 360 17.76 21.22 14.76
N VAL A 361 17.00 21.72 13.79
CA VAL A 361 16.59 21.00 12.58
C VAL A 361 17.33 21.46 11.34
N THR A 362 18.43 22.22 11.48
CA THR A 362 19.15 22.83 10.36
C THR A 362 19.51 21.80 9.28
N ASP A 363 20.02 20.64 9.67
CA ASP A 363 20.44 19.59 8.73
C ASP A 363 19.27 18.71 8.25
N GLU A 364 18.11 18.79 8.91
CA GLU A 364 16.87 18.13 8.50
C GLU A 364 16.13 18.89 7.39
N LEU A 365 16.43 20.19 7.23
CA LEU A 365 15.94 21.04 6.14
C LEU A 365 16.64 20.68 4.81
N THR A 366 16.18 19.58 4.20
CA THR A 366 16.77 18.97 3.00
C THR A 366 16.12 19.51 1.71
N PRO A 367 16.88 19.60 0.60
CA PRO A 367 16.33 19.99 -0.70
C PRO A 367 15.50 18.86 -1.31
N VAL A 368 14.44 19.22 -2.02
CA VAL A 368 13.70 18.36 -2.94
C VAL A 368 13.80 18.98 -4.32
N ALA A 369 14.14 18.19 -5.33
CA ALA A 369 14.27 18.65 -6.70
C ALA A 369 13.87 17.54 -7.67
N ALA A 370 12.92 17.84 -8.56
CA ALA A 370 12.50 16.90 -9.60
C ALA A 370 12.21 17.61 -10.93
N ILE A 371 12.36 16.87 -12.01
CA ILE A 371 11.90 17.28 -13.35
C ILE A 371 10.50 16.73 -13.56
N ASP A 372 9.55 17.60 -13.92
CA ASP A 372 8.15 17.25 -14.15
C ASP A 372 7.87 16.96 -15.63
N ARG A 373 8.53 17.69 -16.53
CA ARG A 373 8.36 17.57 -17.98
C ARG A 373 9.65 17.95 -18.70
N ALA A 374 9.91 17.30 -19.83
CA ALA A 374 10.91 17.77 -20.78
C ALA A 374 10.40 17.53 -22.20
N GLU A 375 10.52 18.52 -23.07
CA GLU A 375 10.04 18.46 -24.45
C GLU A 375 10.81 19.39 -25.38
N TRP A 376 10.69 19.17 -26.68
CA TRP A 376 11.23 20.07 -27.69
C TRP A 376 10.19 21.13 -28.05
N VAL A 377 10.53 22.40 -27.87
CA VAL A 377 9.72 23.55 -28.28
C VAL A 377 10.62 24.47 -29.09
N ASP A 378 10.23 24.77 -30.33
CA ASP A 378 10.96 25.70 -31.23
C ASP A 378 12.48 25.41 -31.33
N GLY A 379 12.85 24.13 -31.37
CA GLY A 379 14.25 23.71 -31.48
C GLY A 379 15.08 23.79 -30.20
N ARG A 380 14.47 24.18 -29.07
CA ARG A 380 15.07 24.18 -27.73
C ARG A 380 14.51 23.03 -26.89
N LEU A 381 15.35 22.48 -26.01
CA LEU A 381 14.92 21.49 -25.03
C LEU A 381 14.35 22.23 -23.81
N ARG A 382 13.03 22.33 -23.73
CA ARG A 382 12.31 22.90 -22.58
C ARG A 382 12.25 21.86 -21.46
N VAL A 383 12.73 22.23 -20.29
CA VAL A 383 12.73 21.40 -19.08
C VAL A 383 11.95 22.12 -17.99
N GLU A 384 10.85 21.51 -17.55
CA GLU A 384 10.04 21.99 -16.44
C GLU A 384 10.29 21.14 -15.21
N GLY A 385 10.40 21.78 -14.05
CA GLY A 385 10.62 21.08 -12.79
C GLY A 385 10.19 21.91 -11.60
N HIS A 386 10.46 21.38 -10.42
CA HIS A 386 10.30 22.08 -9.16
C HIS A 386 11.47 21.81 -8.23
N ALA A 387 11.81 22.79 -7.40
CA ALA A 387 12.76 22.59 -6.32
C ALA A 387 12.42 23.46 -5.09
N TYR A 388 12.50 22.88 -3.90
CA TYR A 388 12.23 23.56 -2.63
C TYR A 388 13.04 22.95 -1.48
N ILE A 389 13.04 23.60 -0.31
CA ILE A 389 13.61 23.06 0.93
C ILE A 389 12.44 22.58 1.81
N ARG A 390 12.50 21.33 2.30
CA ARG A 390 11.43 20.78 3.16
C ARG A 390 11.22 21.65 4.38
N HIS A 391 9.96 21.79 4.82
CA HIS A 391 9.53 22.60 5.96
C HIS A 391 9.77 24.12 5.84
N LEU A 392 10.26 24.63 4.69
CA LEU A 392 10.37 26.07 4.44
C LEU A 392 9.37 26.53 3.38
N ASP A 393 8.57 27.52 3.73
CA ASP A 393 7.51 28.07 2.87
C ASP A 393 8.07 28.71 1.60
N SER A 394 7.42 28.43 0.47
CA SER A 394 7.65 28.99 -0.87
C SER A 394 6.31 29.37 -1.52
N SER A 395 5.40 29.97 -0.73
CA SER A 395 4.08 30.47 -1.13
C SER A 395 4.11 31.70 -2.04
N THR A 396 5.23 32.42 -2.12
CA THR A 396 5.41 33.61 -2.97
C THR A 396 6.62 33.45 -3.89
N GLU A 397 6.61 34.14 -5.04
CA GLU A 397 7.69 34.07 -6.03
C GLU A 397 9.06 34.47 -5.44
N ASP A 398 9.10 35.55 -4.66
CA ASP A 398 10.30 36.08 -4.03
C ASP A 398 10.71 35.35 -2.74
N GLY A 399 9.87 34.45 -2.21
CA GLY A 399 10.15 33.70 -0.99
C GLY A 399 11.33 32.74 -1.12
N SER A 400 11.70 32.35 -2.35
CA SER A 400 12.86 31.52 -2.63
C SER A 400 13.48 31.80 -4.00
N ARG A 401 14.80 31.61 -4.11
CA ARG A 401 15.55 31.71 -5.36
C ARG A 401 16.00 30.33 -5.82
N ILE A 402 15.74 30.00 -7.09
CA ILE A 402 16.19 28.77 -7.74
C ILE A 402 17.21 29.13 -8.83
N ARG A 403 18.33 28.39 -8.88
CA ARG A 403 19.32 28.47 -9.94
C ARG A 403 19.64 27.08 -10.46
N VAL A 404 19.68 26.91 -11.77
CA VAL A 404 19.99 25.62 -12.42
C VAL A 404 21.28 25.72 -13.23
N TRP A 405 22.19 24.78 -13.03
CA TRP A 405 23.45 24.65 -13.76
C TRP A 405 23.51 23.30 -14.45
N LEU A 406 24.10 23.23 -15.64
CA LEU A 406 24.47 21.96 -16.28
C LEU A 406 25.96 21.72 -16.08
N VAL A 407 26.30 20.57 -15.52
CA VAL A 407 27.67 20.11 -15.28
C VAL A 407 27.96 18.93 -16.19
N ALA A 408 28.96 19.07 -17.05
CA ALA A 408 29.44 17.98 -17.88
C ALA A 408 29.91 16.80 -17.01
N ALA A 409 29.57 15.56 -17.36
CA ALA A 409 29.91 14.38 -16.56
C ALA A 409 31.41 14.19 -16.32
N ASN A 410 32.26 14.69 -17.22
CA ASN A 410 33.72 14.72 -17.07
C ASN A 410 34.25 15.87 -16.20
N ARG A 411 33.35 16.70 -15.64
CA ARG A 411 33.62 17.90 -14.82
C ARG A 411 34.42 19.01 -15.52
N ARG A 412 34.56 18.97 -16.85
CA ARG A 412 35.29 19.99 -17.64
C ARG A 412 34.40 21.04 -18.29
N GLY A 413 33.09 21.01 -18.04
CA GLY A 413 32.12 21.97 -18.55
C GLY A 413 31.09 22.33 -17.49
N LEU A 414 30.81 23.62 -17.35
CA LEU A 414 29.81 24.17 -16.45
C LEU A 414 29.10 25.31 -17.17
N MET A 415 27.77 25.28 -17.19
CA MET A 415 26.96 26.40 -17.71
C MET A 415 25.80 26.70 -16.79
N ARG A 416 25.48 27.99 -16.63
CA ARG A 416 24.26 28.43 -15.95
C ARG A 416 23.12 28.42 -16.95
N VAL A 417 22.01 27.78 -16.60
CA VAL A 417 20.79 27.78 -17.40
C VAL A 417 19.84 28.82 -16.79
N PRO A 418 19.42 29.85 -17.54
CA PRO A 418 18.37 30.76 -17.08
C PRO A 418 17.09 29.98 -16.79
N VAL A 419 16.37 30.39 -15.75
CA VAL A 419 15.10 29.77 -15.37
C VAL A 419 14.03 30.84 -15.18
N THR A 420 12.83 30.54 -15.66
CA THR A 420 11.61 31.31 -15.39
C THR A 420 10.84 30.62 -14.28
N ARG A 421 10.37 31.37 -13.28
CA ARG A 421 9.60 30.81 -12.17
C ARG A 421 8.17 30.52 -12.64
N VAL A 422 7.61 29.40 -12.19
CA VAL A 422 6.23 29.03 -12.50
C VAL A 422 5.51 28.54 -11.24
N ARG A 423 4.22 28.89 -11.14
CA ARG A 423 3.36 28.47 -10.05
C ARG A 423 2.92 27.01 -10.24
N ARG A 424 3.02 26.19 -9.19
CA ARG A 424 2.84 24.74 -9.14
C ARG A 424 2.14 24.28 -7.85
N PRO A 425 0.86 24.61 -7.66
CA PRO A 425 0.10 24.21 -6.48
C PRO A 425 -0.05 22.68 -6.36
N ASP A 426 0.02 21.96 -7.48
CA ASP A 426 0.09 20.50 -7.53
C ASP A 426 1.30 19.92 -6.77
N VAL A 427 2.41 20.66 -6.64
CA VAL A 427 3.57 20.26 -5.82
C VAL A 427 3.24 20.37 -4.34
N THR A 428 2.59 21.45 -3.93
CA THR A 428 2.08 21.65 -2.56
C THR A 428 1.11 20.53 -2.16
N ALA A 429 0.13 20.24 -3.02
CA ALA A 429 -0.85 19.18 -2.80
C ALA A 429 -0.20 17.79 -2.58
N ARG A 430 0.90 17.51 -3.30
CA ARG A 430 1.65 16.23 -3.22
C ARG A 430 2.65 16.18 -2.06
N SER A 431 2.99 17.32 -1.44
CA SER A 431 4.05 17.43 -0.42
C SER A 431 3.74 16.75 0.93
N ARG A 432 2.44 16.54 1.22
CA ARG A 432 1.90 16.04 2.50
C ARG A 432 2.19 16.91 3.74
N GLN A 433 2.74 18.11 3.58
CA GLN A 433 2.94 19.06 4.68
C GLN A 433 1.71 19.96 4.79
N SER A 434 1.24 20.25 6.01
CA SER A 434 0.06 21.11 6.20
C SER A 434 0.40 22.55 6.56
N ALA A 435 1.64 22.82 7.01
CA ALA A 435 2.07 24.14 7.47
C ALA A 435 2.74 25.02 6.40
N VAL A 436 3.25 24.46 5.30
CA VAL A 436 4.02 25.20 4.28
C VAL A 436 3.51 24.95 2.86
N SER A 437 3.60 25.97 2.02
CA SER A 437 3.28 25.89 0.60
C SER A 437 4.56 25.84 -0.25
N TYR A 438 4.45 25.19 -1.40
CA TYR A 438 5.48 25.11 -2.44
C TYR A 438 4.96 25.61 -3.78
N ASP A 439 3.92 26.46 -3.76
CA ASP A 439 3.26 26.92 -4.98
C ASP A 439 4.26 27.62 -5.91
N TRP A 440 5.23 28.36 -5.40
CA TRP A 440 6.28 28.97 -6.21
C TRP A 440 7.57 28.15 -6.23
N SER A 441 7.51 26.82 -6.11
CA SER A 441 8.71 25.96 -6.25
C SER A 441 9.06 25.63 -7.70
N GLY A 442 8.17 25.93 -8.66
CA GLY A 442 8.33 25.56 -10.06
C GLY A 442 9.32 26.42 -10.84
N PHE A 443 9.93 25.82 -11.87
CA PHE A 443 10.76 26.52 -12.84
C PHE A 443 10.63 25.91 -14.24
N VAL A 444 10.90 26.73 -15.25
CA VAL A 444 11.07 26.34 -16.65
C VAL A 444 12.45 26.76 -17.11
N ALA A 445 13.16 25.87 -17.80
CA ALA A 445 14.49 26.09 -18.32
C ALA A 445 14.55 25.69 -19.80
N ASP A 446 14.83 26.66 -20.68
CA ASP A 446 14.96 26.41 -22.13
C ASP A 446 16.44 26.25 -22.51
N ILE A 447 16.82 25.04 -22.88
CA ILE A 447 18.21 24.69 -23.20
C ILE A 447 18.41 24.75 -24.71
N ASP A 448 19.27 25.67 -25.15
CA ASP A 448 19.75 25.72 -26.54
C ASP A 448 20.75 24.58 -26.78
N PRO A 449 20.51 23.65 -27.71
CA PRO A 449 21.45 22.56 -27.97
C PRO A 449 22.85 23.04 -28.35
N SER A 450 22.96 24.19 -29.02
CA SER A 450 24.26 24.74 -29.45
C SER A 450 25.19 25.08 -28.27
N SER A 451 24.61 25.38 -27.10
CA SER A 451 25.35 25.64 -25.87
C SER A 451 26.02 24.41 -25.27
N LEU A 452 25.59 23.19 -25.65
CA LEU A 452 26.09 21.91 -25.14
C LEU A 452 27.44 21.49 -25.75
N LYS A 453 28.02 22.32 -26.62
CA LYS A 453 29.35 22.12 -27.20
C LYS A 453 30.44 22.33 -26.13
N LEU A 454 31.38 21.38 -26.03
CA LEU A 454 32.56 21.53 -25.19
C LEU A 454 33.72 22.09 -26.02
N PHE A 455 34.23 23.25 -25.63
CA PHE A 455 35.30 23.96 -26.35
C PHE A 455 34.96 24.15 -27.85
N GLY A 456 33.70 24.53 -28.14
CA GLY A 456 33.19 24.74 -29.50
C GLY A 456 32.89 23.48 -30.32
N ARG A 457 33.10 22.27 -29.77
CA ARG A 457 32.90 21.00 -30.49
C ARG A 457 31.81 20.13 -29.84
N TRP A 458 31.09 19.38 -30.67
CA TRP A 458 30.19 18.32 -30.21
C TRP A 458 31.00 17.14 -29.69
N ARG A 459 30.65 16.64 -28.51
CA ARG A 459 31.29 15.48 -27.87
C ARG A 459 30.22 14.60 -27.25
N ASP A 460 30.47 13.29 -27.26
CA ASP A 460 29.59 12.33 -26.60
C ASP A 460 29.71 12.51 -25.08
N ILE A 461 28.70 13.11 -24.46
CA ILE A 461 28.72 13.43 -23.03
C ILE A 461 27.33 13.56 -22.43
N ASP A 462 27.22 13.30 -21.13
CA ASP A 462 26.03 13.60 -20.32
C ASP A 462 26.23 14.93 -19.59
N TRP A 463 25.28 15.83 -19.74
CA TRP A 463 25.17 17.05 -18.95
C TRP A 463 24.21 16.79 -17.78
N VAL A 464 24.72 16.95 -16.56
CA VAL A 464 23.98 16.71 -15.32
C VAL A 464 23.45 18.04 -14.79
N PRO A 465 22.12 18.22 -14.71
CA PRO A 465 21.55 19.41 -14.09
C PRO A 465 21.68 19.35 -12.56
N CYS A 466 22.15 20.45 -12.00
CA CYS A 466 22.29 20.73 -10.58
C CYS A 466 21.44 21.94 -10.24
N VAL A 467 20.79 21.93 -9.08
CA VAL A 467 19.99 23.05 -8.57
C VAL A 467 20.59 23.60 -7.29
N GLU A 468 20.58 24.93 -7.18
CA GLU A 468 20.80 25.67 -5.94
C GLU A 468 19.50 26.35 -5.53
N ILE A 469 19.08 26.14 -4.28
CA ILE A 469 17.88 26.71 -3.68
C ILE A 469 18.34 27.59 -2.52
N VAL A 470 17.89 28.85 -2.51
CA VAL A 470 18.08 29.78 -1.40
C VAL A 470 16.71 30.20 -0.89
N ASN A 471 16.38 29.85 0.36
CA ASN A 471 15.12 30.22 1.00
C ASN A 471 15.42 30.75 2.42
N ARG A 472 14.95 31.97 2.75
CA ARG A 472 15.16 32.65 4.05
C ARG A 472 16.61 32.61 4.57
N GLY A 473 17.58 32.71 3.66
CA GLY A 473 19.02 32.67 3.95
C GLY A 473 19.64 31.28 4.01
N LEU A 474 18.85 30.20 4.03
CA LEU A 474 19.36 28.83 3.95
C LEU A 474 19.64 28.44 2.50
N ARG A 475 20.87 27.98 2.24
CA ARG A 475 21.29 27.49 0.93
C ARG A 475 21.37 25.97 0.92
N ARG A 476 20.77 25.34 -0.09
CA ARG A 476 20.88 23.90 -0.37
C ARG A 476 21.16 23.66 -1.85
N ARG A 477 21.90 22.61 -2.14
CA ARG A 477 22.19 22.15 -3.50
C ARG A 477 21.82 20.69 -3.64
N SER A 478 21.33 20.32 -4.81
CA SER A 478 21.02 18.93 -5.15
C SER A 478 21.18 18.70 -6.65
N THR A 479 21.30 17.44 -7.05
CA THR A 479 20.91 17.04 -8.41
C THR A 479 19.41 16.77 -8.45
N PHE A 480 18.85 16.70 -9.65
CA PHE A 480 17.49 16.23 -9.84
C PHE A 480 17.46 14.71 -9.75
N ASP A 481 16.81 14.18 -8.72
CA ASP A 481 16.57 12.75 -8.57
C ASP A 481 15.79 12.20 -9.76
N ASN A 482 15.88 10.89 -9.97
CA ASN A 482 15.17 10.22 -11.05
C ASN A 482 13.66 10.56 -10.99
N PRO A 483 13.13 11.34 -11.94
CA PRO A 483 11.80 11.88 -11.78
C PRO A 483 10.75 10.80 -11.96
N ARG A 484 9.73 10.88 -11.11
CA ARG A 484 8.57 10.00 -11.14
C ARG A 484 7.61 10.45 -12.26
N LEU A 485 8.12 10.55 -13.49
CA LEU A 485 7.31 10.83 -14.68
C LEU A 485 6.31 9.68 -14.83
N THR A 486 5.05 9.96 -14.52
CA THR A 486 3.98 8.97 -14.48
C THR A 486 3.00 9.09 -15.64
N GLY A 487 3.31 9.89 -16.67
CA GLY A 487 2.40 10.10 -17.80
C GLY A 487 3.03 10.34 -19.17
N ARG A 488 4.21 10.97 -19.26
CA ARG A 488 4.85 11.26 -20.56
C ARG A 488 6.30 10.85 -20.54
N GLN A 489 6.66 9.89 -21.38
CA GLN A 489 8.06 9.49 -21.48
C GLN A 489 8.90 10.65 -22.03
N TRP A 490 10.15 10.69 -21.60
CA TRP A 490 11.24 11.60 -21.98
C TRP A 490 11.19 12.11 -23.42
N PRO A 491 11.60 13.35 -23.72
CA PRO A 491 11.59 13.89 -25.07
C PRO A 491 12.27 12.93 -26.04
N ARG A 492 11.75 12.83 -27.27
CA ARG A 492 12.48 12.15 -28.35
C ARG A 492 13.84 12.84 -28.50
N ASP A 493 14.84 12.05 -28.82
CA ASP A 493 16.10 12.59 -29.29
C ASP A 493 15.84 13.44 -30.53
N ARG A 494 16.58 14.53 -30.66
CA ARG A 494 16.52 15.42 -31.83
C ARG A 494 17.92 15.53 -32.41
N GLU A 495 18.00 15.44 -33.72
CA GLU A 495 19.22 15.77 -34.43
C GLU A 495 19.43 17.29 -34.39
N CYS A 496 20.51 17.73 -33.74
CA CYS A 496 20.84 19.16 -33.55
C CYS A 496 22.03 19.61 -34.42
N ALA A 497 22.73 18.66 -35.02
CA ALA A 497 23.75 18.83 -36.03
C ALA A 497 23.93 17.47 -36.73
N PRO A 498 24.58 17.42 -37.90
CA PRO A 498 24.82 16.17 -38.61
C PRO A 498 25.33 15.00 -37.76
N GLY A 499 24.47 13.98 -37.58
CA GLY A 499 24.73 12.78 -36.79
C GLY A 499 24.79 13.00 -35.27
N VAL A 500 24.43 14.19 -34.76
CA VAL A 500 24.47 14.56 -33.34
C VAL A 500 23.05 14.63 -32.78
N LEU A 501 22.73 13.66 -31.93
CA LEU A 501 21.46 13.52 -31.23
C LEU A 501 21.57 14.11 -29.82
N VAL A 502 20.60 14.96 -29.47
CA VAL A 502 20.43 15.51 -28.12
C VAL A 502 19.12 15.01 -27.53
N GLN A 503 19.14 14.60 -26.26
CA GLN A 503 17.95 14.09 -25.58
C GLN A 503 18.00 14.38 -24.08
N GLY A 504 16.89 14.81 -23.49
CA GLY A 504 16.71 14.76 -22.03
C GLY A 504 16.25 13.36 -21.60
N VAL A 505 16.94 12.71 -20.67
CA VAL A 505 16.60 11.34 -20.24
C VAL A 505 16.87 11.10 -18.74
N ALA A 506 16.05 10.27 -18.09
CA ALA A 506 16.44 9.70 -16.80
C ALA A 506 17.54 8.66 -16.95
N GLY A 507 18.71 8.97 -16.39
CA GLY A 507 19.69 7.96 -16.01
C GLY A 507 19.19 7.07 -14.85
N ARG A 508 20.01 6.10 -14.44
CA ARG A 508 19.67 5.18 -13.33
C ARG A 508 19.32 5.91 -12.02
N GLN A 509 19.99 7.04 -11.74
CA GLN A 509 19.85 7.77 -10.47
C GLN A 509 19.42 9.23 -10.61
N ARG A 510 19.52 9.82 -11.82
CA ARG A 510 19.31 11.26 -12.04
C ARG A 510 18.92 11.56 -13.47
N PHE A 511 18.26 12.69 -13.70
CA PHE A 511 18.04 13.24 -15.04
C PHE A 511 19.37 13.72 -15.67
N VAL A 512 19.53 13.56 -16.99
CA VAL A 512 20.66 14.07 -17.75
C VAL A 512 20.20 14.59 -19.11
N VAL A 513 20.92 15.58 -19.65
CA VAL A 513 20.83 15.96 -21.07
C VAL A 513 21.98 15.28 -21.80
N GLN A 514 21.63 14.29 -22.59
CA GLN A 514 22.56 13.42 -23.29
C GLN A 514 22.86 14.01 -24.68
N VAL A 515 24.16 14.12 -25.01
CA VAL A 515 24.64 14.41 -26.36
C VAL A 515 25.35 13.16 -26.87
N ARG A 516 24.93 12.63 -28.02
CA ARG A 516 25.55 11.47 -28.66
C ARG A 516 25.65 11.64 -30.15
N ARG A 517 26.67 11.01 -30.73
CA ARG A 517 26.76 10.73 -32.15
C ARG A 517 26.35 9.30 -32.39
N ALA A 518 25.35 9.08 -33.23
CA ALA A 518 24.90 7.74 -33.57
C ALA A 518 26.06 6.98 -34.25
N ALA A 519 26.51 5.90 -33.62
CA ALA A 519 27.54 5.02 -34.17
C ALA A 519 26.93 3.98 -35.11
N ALA A 520 25.70 3.56 -34.86
CA ALA A 520 24.90 2.68 -35.71
C ALA A 520 23.41 2.89 -35.44
N ALA A 521 22.56 2.57 -36.42
CA ALA A 521 21.10 2.57 -36.27
C ALA A 521 20.45 1.40 -37.02
N VAL A 522 19.30 0.96 -36.53
CA VAL A 522 18.38 0.02 -37.17
C VAL A 522 17.18 0.80 -37.69
N VAL A 523 16.91 0.66 -38.98
CA VAL A 523 15.88 1.39 -39.74
C VAL A 523 14.74 0.48 -40.22
N GLY A 524 14.90 -0.83 -40.11
CA GLY A 524 13.89 -1.79 -40.52
C GLY A 524 14.02 -3.11 -39.76
N GLY A 525 12.93 -3.86 -39.73
CA GLY A 525 12.96 -5.25 -39.28
C GLY A 525 11.77 -6.05 -39.76
N HIS A 526 11.98 -7.35 -39.96
CA HIS A 526 10.94 -8.28 -40.40
C HIS A 526 11.24 -9.70 -39.91
N LEU A 527 10.24 -10.57 -39.97
CA LEU A 527 10.37 -11.98 -39.62
C LEU A 527 10.37 -12.84 -40.88
N GLU A 528 11.41 -13.65 -41.08
CA GLU A 528 11.49 -14.60 -42.20
C GLU A 528 12.08 -15.93 -41.71
N ARG A 529 11.43 -17.07 -42.04
CA ARG A 529 11.90 -18.45 -41.75
C ARG A 529 12.35 -18.69 -40.29
N GLY A 530 11.71 -18.03 -39.32
CA GLY A 530 12.04 -18.17 -37.89
C GLY A 530 13.21 -17.31 -37.41
N GLU A 531 13.68 -16.38 -38.24
CA GLU A 531 14.71 -15.42 -37.91
C GLU A 531 14.16 -13.98 -37.94
N LEU A 532 14.58 -13.18 -36.95
CA LEU A 532 14.31 -11.76 -36.90
C LEU A 532 15.42 -11.04 -37.66
N TRP A 533 15.07 -10.46 -38.80
CA TRP A 533 15.96 -9.65 -39.63
C TRP A 533 15.88 -8.19 -39.20
N LEU A 534 17.04 -7.54 -39.12
CA LEU A 534 17.21 -6.13 -38.77
C LEU A 534 18.08 -5.46 -39.83
N ASP A 535 17.54 -4.43 -40.47
CA ASP A 535 18.23 -3.64 -41.48
C ASP A 535 18.74 -2.34 -40.86
N GLY A 536 19.98 -1.96 -41.14
CA GLY A 536 20.60 -0.80 -40.49
C GLY A 536 21.88 -0.29 -41.15
N TRP A 537 22.53 0.64 -40.49
CA TRP A 537 23.83 1.20 -40.90
C TRP A 537 24.77 1.35 -39.69
N SER A 538 26.07 1.27 -39.95
CA SER A 538 27.14 1.56 -38.97
C SER A 538 28.11 2.60 -39.52
N ARG A 539 28.58 3.52 -38.68
CA ARG A 539 29.58 4.53 -39.04
C ARG A 539 30.99 3.94 -39.13
N ASP A 540 31.28 3.01 -38.23
CA ASP A 540 32.58 2.35 -38.13
C ASP A 540 32.44 0.92 -38.70
N PRO A 541 33.43 0.39 -39.46
CA PRO A 541 33.36 -0.96 -40.02
C PRO A 541 33.15 -2.03 -38.93
N LEU A 542 32.34 -3.05 -39.22
CA LEU A 542 31.95 -4.07 -38.23
C LEU A 542 32.93 -5.25 -38.13
N GLY A 543 33.99 -5.27 -38.96
CA GLY A 543 34.99 -6.35 -39.06
C GLY A 543 34.63 -7.42 -40.12
N ASP A 544 35.48 -8.44 -40.26
CA ASP A 544 35.39 -9.44 -41.35
C ASP A 544 34.30 -10.52 -41.11
N GLU A 545 34.04 -10.90 -39.86
CA GLU A 545 32.94 -11.81 -39.48
C GLU A 545 32.03 -11.22 -38.39
N PRO A 546 31.27 -10.15 -38.72
CA PRO A 546 30.52 -9.41 -37.72
C PRO A 546 29.34 -10.24 -37.18
N ARG A 547 29.13 -10.18 -35.86
CA ARG A 547 27.98 -10.81 -35.18
C ARG A 547 27.18 -9.81 -34.38
N ILE A 548 25.86 -9.95 -34.47
CA ILE A 548 24.91 -9.26 -33.61
C ILE A 548 24.66 -10.13 -32.37
N VAL A 549 24.63 -9.52 -31.19
CA VAL A 549 24.37 -10.23 -29.94
C VAL A 549 23.17 -9.60 -29.24
N ALA A 550 22.20 -10.42 -28.88
CA ALA A 550 21.11 -10.07 -27.99
C ALA A 550 21.38 -10.72 -26.63
N ALA A 551 21.51 -9.93 -25.58
CA ALA A 551 21.69 -10.40 -24.20
C ALA A 551 20.41 -10.15 -23.39
N ALA A 552 19.92 -11.18 -22.70
CA ALA A 552 18.76 -11.06 -21.83
C ALA A 552 19.10 -10.14 -20.65
N ARG A 553 18.21 -9.20 -20.35
CA ARG A 553 18.41 -8.24 -19.24
C ARG A 553 18.31 -8.90 -17.87
N ALA A 554 17.62 -10.04 -17.80
CA ALA A 554 17.51 -10.88 -16.61
C ALA A 554 18.11 -12.26 -16.93
N GLY A 555 19.05 -12.71 -16.08
CA GLY A 555 19.78 -13.96 -16.28
C GLY A 555 21.08 -13.79 -17.07
N ARG A 556 21.57 -14.89 -17.64
CA ARG A 556 22.83 -14.95 -18.42
C ARG A 556 22.61 -15.38 -19.88
N ALA A 557 21.36 -15.44 -20.34
CA ALA A 557 21.04 -15.90 -21.68
C ALA A 557 21.52 -14.91 -22.73
N THR A 558 22.16 -15.42 -23.77
CA THR A 558 22.61 -14.64 -24.92
C THR A 558 22.23 -15.37 -26.21
N VAL A 559 21.93 -14.62 -27.25
CA VAL A 559 21.60 -15.11 -28.58
C VAL A 559 22.45 -14.34 -29.58
N ALA A 560 23.27 -15.05 -30.34
CA ALA A 560 24.12 -14.46 -31.36
C ALA A 560 23.53 -14.73 -32.77
N GLY A 561 23.69 -13.75 -33.64
CA GLY A 561 23.24 -13.76 -35.03
C GLY A 561 24.37 -13.39 -35.99
N ARG A 562 24.19 -13.66 -37.29
CA ARG A 562 25.13 -13.22 -38.33
C ARG A 562 24.76 -11.83 -38.84
N ILE A 563 25.77 -11.04 -39.20
CA ILE A 563 25.61 -9.78 -39.92
C ILE A 563 26.14 -9.98 -41.33
N GLU A 564 25.36 -9.61 -42.33
CA GLU A 564 25.65 -9.70 -43.75
C GLU A 564 25.81 -8.27 -44.32
N PRO A 565 26.81 -8.00 -45.17
CA PRO A 565 26.90 -6.73 -45.88
C PRO A 565 25.67 -6.55 -46.77
N ALA A 566 24.96 -5.43 -46.64
CA ALA A 566 23.80 -5.16 -47.49
C ALA A 566 24.29 -4.66 -48.86
N GLY A 567 24.26 -5.51 -49.88
CA GLY A 567 24.50 -5.11 -51.27
C GLY A 567 23.33 -4.28 -51.81
N SER A 568 23.49 -2.95 -51.84
CA SER A 568 22.49 -1.94 -52.25
C SER A 568 21.14 -1.96 -51.50
N PRO A 569 20.53 -0.79 -51.18
CA PRO A 569 19.38 -0.74 -50.28
C PRO A 569 18.10 -1.26 -50.95
N VAL A 570 17.45 -2.25 -50.33
CA VAL A 570 16.08 -2.66 -50.65
C VAL A 570 15.13 -1.57 -50.14
N GLY A 571 14.41 -0.89 -51.04
CA GLY A 571 13.35 0.06 -50.67
C GLY A 571 13.56 1.54 -50.99
N GLY A 572 14.47 1.90 -51.91
CA GLY A 572 14.37 3.19 -52.61
C GLY A 572 14.55 4.48 -51.79
N ARG A 573 15.32 4.45 -50.69
CA ARG A 573 15.91 5.65 -50.07
C ARG A 573 17.17 5.26 -49.31
N PRO A 574 18.37 5.73 -49.70
CA PRO A 574 19.47 5.88 -48.76
C PRO A 574 19.35 7.26 -48.11
N PRO A 575 19.12 7.40 -46.80
CA PRO A 575 19.45 8.62 -46.12
C PRO A 575 20.70 8.35 -45.29
N THR A 576 21.87 8.69 -45.81
CA THR A 576 22.78 9.40 -44.92
C THR A 576 22.17 10.79 -44.81
N PRO A 577 21.70 11.26 -43.64
CA PRO A 577 21.19 12.61 -43.56
C PRO A 577 22.26 13.62 -43.95
N HIS A 578 23.56 13.31 -43.78
CA HIS A 578 24.60 14.30 -43.97
C HIS A 578 25.95 13.74 -44.42
N GLY A 579 26.19 13.72 -45.74
CA GLY A 579 27.39 14.31 -46.34
C GLY A 579 28.78 13.81 -45.91
N LYS A 580 28.92 12.60 -45.34
CA LYS A 580 30.20 11.88 -45.31
C LYS A 580 30.00 10.47 -45.85
N ALA A 581 30.63 10.22 -47.00
CA ALA A 581 30.89 8.89 -47.52
C ALA A 581 31.70 8.09 -46.48
N GLY A 582 31.21 6.92 -46.07
CA GLY A 582 31.98 5.99 -45.23
C GLY A 582 31.23 5.11 -44.24
N GLY A 583 29.89 5.12 -44.18
CA GLY A 583 29.13 4.18 -43.35
C GLY A 583 28.65 2.97 -44.15
N ASP A 584 28.79 1.77 -43.59
CA ASP A 584 28.38 0.52 -44.22
C ASP A 584 26.93 0.16 -43.84
N ALA A 585 26.12 -0.16 -44.84
CA ALA A 585 24.80 -0.75 -44.62
C ALA A 585 24.95 -2.21 -44.21
N PHE A 586 24.16 -2.64 -43.23
CA PHE A 586 24.20 -4.01 -42.74
C PHE A 586 22.79 -4.61 -42.66
N ARG A 587 22.75 -5.93 -42.77
CA ARG A 587 21.56 -6.74 -42.49
C ARG A 587 21.92 -7.82 -41.47
N ALA A 588 21.23 -7.86 -40.35
CA ALA A 588 21.53 -8.77 -39.25
C ALA A 588 20.36 -9.72 -38.98
N ARG A 589 20.64 -11.01 -38.73
CA ARG A 589 19.59 -12.01 -38.44
C ARG A 589 19.79 -12.66 -37.08
N LEU A 590 18.76 -12.63 -36.24
CA LEU A 590 18.74 -13.25 -34.90
C LEU A 590 17.77 -14.43 -34.86
N PRO A 591 18.18 -15.61 -34.36
CA PRO A 591 17.30 -16.78 -34.29
C PRO A 591 16.22 -16.59 -33.21
N VAL A 592 14.96 -16.51 -33.63
CA VAL A 592 13.83 -16.25 -32.72
C VAL A 592 13.63 -17.36 -31.71
N GLY A 593 13.91 -18.61 -32.08
CA GLY A 593 13.83 -19.74 -31.16
C GLY A 593 14.74 -19.60 -29.93
N GLY A 594 15.88 -18.92 -30.06
CA GLY A 594 16.75 -18.61 -28.92
C GLY A 594 16.17 -17.50 -28.03
N LEU A 595 15.61 -16.46 -28.64
CA LEU A 595 14.98 -15.33 -27.95
C LEU A 595 13.72 -15.79 -27.19
N ALA A 596 12.89 -16.63 -27.82
CA ALA A 596 11.62 -17.12 -27.28
C ALA A 596 11.77 -18.01 -26.03
N ARG A 597 12.93 -18.67 -25.85
CA ARG A 597 13.21 -19.49 -24.65
C ARG A 597 13.30 -18.67 -23.36
N HIS A 598 13.58 -17.37 -23.47
CA HIS A 598 13.66 -16.48 -22.32
C HIS A 598 12.82 -15.21 -22.57
N PRO A 599 11.53 -15.24 -22.21
CA PRO A 599 10.66 -14.07 -22.26
C PRO A 599 11.26 -12.91 -21.47
N GLY A 600 11.13 -11.69 -22.00
CA GLY A 600 11.65 -10.48 -21.36
C GLY A 600 12.30 -9.50 -22.33
N GLU A 601 13.09 -8.61 -21.76
CA GLU A 601 13.82 -7.58 -22.50
C GLU A 601 15.20 -8.08 -22.90
N TRP A 602 15.55 -7.88 -24.16
CA TRP A 602 16.84 -8.21 -24.74
C TRP A 602 17.57 -6.92 -25.18
N GLU A 603 18.81 -6.79 -24.73
CA GLU A 603 19.71 -5.72 -25.12
C GLU A 603 20.52 -6.15 -26.33
N VAL A 604 20.50 -5.35 -27.40
CA VAL A 604 21.16 -5.67 -28.66
C VAL A 604 22.46 -4.89 -28.78
N THR A 605 23.53 -5.58 -29.16
CA THR A 605 24.86 -5.03 -29.41
C THR A 605 25.44 -5.55 -30.71
N LEU A 606 26.10 -4.66 -31.43
CA LEU A 606 26.96 -4.93 -32.59
C LEU A 606 28.42 -5.11 -32.13
N PRO A 607 29.35 -5.54 -33.01
CA PRO A 607 30.78 -5.61 -32.69
C PRO A 607 31.31 -4.31 -32.06
N GLY A 608 32.26 -4.45 -31.13
CA GLY A 608 32.77 -3.32 -30.33
C GLY A 608 31.82 -2.82 -29.24
N GLU A 609 30.84 -3.64 -28.82
CA GLU A 609 29.81 -3.30 -27.82
C GLU A 609 28.91 -2.10 -28.21
N VAL A 610 28.81 -1.82 -29.52
CA VAL A 610 28.00 -0.72 -30.04
C VAL A 610 26.52 -1.07 -29.91
N ARG A 611 25.77 -0.21 -29.21
CA ARG A 611 24.31 -0.34 -29.08
C ARG A 611 23.65 0.47 -30.19
N PRO A 612 22.98 -0.16 -31.17
CA PRO A 612 22.39 0.57 -32.27
C PRO A 612 21.18 1.40 -31.80
N TYR A 613 21.01 2.59 -32.40
CA TYR A 613 19.77 3.35 -32.30
C TYR A 613 18.64 2.61 -33.02
N LEU A 614 17.41 2.81 -32.59
CA LEU A 614 16.23 2.33 -33.32
C LEU A 614 15.48 3.54 -33.86
N ASP A 615 15.31 3.54 -35.18
CA ASP A 615 14.59 4.58 -35.91
C ASP A 615 13.08 4.52 -35.62
N GLU A 616 12.33 5.54 -36.02
CA GLU A 616 10.91 5.66 -35.70
C GLU A 616 10.03 4.64 -36.42
N ASP A 617 10.25 4.43 -37.72
CA ASP A 617 9.45 3.52 -38.56
C ASP A 617 9.40 2.07 -38.03
N PRO A 618 10.53 1.43 -37.63
CA PRO A 618 10.50 0.08 -37.08
C PRO A 618 10.11 0.03 -35.59
N ALA A 619 9.94 1.19 -34.92
CA ALA A 619 9.63 1.21 -33.50
C ALA A 619 8.16 0.84 -33.26
N GLY A 620 7.96 -0.18 -32.43
CA GLY A 620 6.63 -0.69 -32.11
C GLY A 620 6.16 -1.84 -32.98
N THR A 621 6.91 -2.16 -34.05
CA THR A 621 6.62 -3.32 -34.89
C THR A 621 6.73 -4.60 -34.08
N ALA A 622 5.65 -5.37 -34.07
CA ALA A 622 5.54 -6.63 -33.35
C ALA A 622 5.33 -7.80 -34.33
N PHE A 623 6.10 -8.85 -34.15
CA PHE A 623 6.06 -10.05 -34.97
C PHE A 623 5.46 -11.21 -34.17
N PRO A 624 4.40 -11.88 -34.67
CA PRO A 624 3.83 -13.03 -34.00
C PRO A 624 4.81 -14.21 -34.06
N ILE A 625 4.97 -14.93 -32.95
CA ILE A 625 5.82 -16.12 -32.86
C ILE A 625 5.09 -17.25 -32.11
N PRO A 626 5.48 -18.53 -32.27
CA PRO A 626 4.89 -19.61 -31.48
C PRO A 626 5.00 -19.32 -29.97
N GLY A 627 3.86 -19.15 -29.30
CA GLY A 627 3.81 -18.89 -27.86
C GLY A 627 3.80 -17.40 -27.45
N GLY A 628 3.80 -16.45 -28.38
CA GLY A 628 3.73 -15.02 -28.05
C GLY A 628 4.12 -14.09 -29.20
N GLU A 629 4.92 -13.07 -28.90
CA GLU A 629 5.35 -12.06 -29.88
C GLU A 629 6.76 -11.53 -29.59
N VAL A 630 7.37 -10.92 -30.61
CA VAL A 630 8.62 -10.17 -30.52
C VAL A 630 8.38 -8.74 -31.00
N GLU A 631 8.55 -7.75 -30.13
CA GLU A 631 8.42 -6.31 -30.46
C GLU A 631 9.81 -5.65 -30.55
N LEU A 632 10.02 -4.83 -31.58
CA LEU A 632 11.11 -3.87 -31.64
C LEU A 632 10.72 -2.62 -30.85
N ALA A 633 11.42 -2.33 -29.76
CA ALA A 633 11.11 -1.24 -28.86
C ALA A 633 12.29 -0.26 -28.74
N ARG A 634 11.99 1.04 -28.62
CA ARG A 634 12.99 2.05 -28.30
C ARG A 634 13.22 2.09 -26.79
N THR A 635 14.48 2.13 -26.36
CA THR A 635 14.78 2.44 -24.95
C THR A 635 14.56 3.93 -24.66
N ARG A 636 14.67 4.32 -23.39
CA ARG A 636 14.67 5.74 -23.00
C ARG A 636 15.84 6.54 -23.59
N ARG A 637 16.89 5.87 -24.08
CA ARG A 637 18.06 6.45 -24.75
C ARG A 637 18.03 6.24 -26.26
N SER A 638 16.84 5.95 -26.81
CA SER A 638 16.60 5.73 -28.24
C SER A 638 17.37 4.57 -28.88
N THR A 639 17.99 3.69 -28.08
CA THR A 639 18.63 2.45 -28.58
C THR A 639 17.60 1.35 -28.83
N LEU A 640 17.93 0.40 -29.70
CA LEU A 640 17.15 -0.81 -29.94
C LEU A 640 17.04 -1.66 -28.68
N ARG A 641 15.84 -2.16 -28.45
CA ARG A 641 15.50 -3.22 -27.51
C ARG A 641 14.58 -4.20 -28.21
N ILE A 642 14.84 -5.49 -28.02
CA ILE A 642 13.89 -6.53 -28.43
C ILE A 642 13.09 -6.92 -27.18
N VAL A 643 11.78 -6.92 -27.29
CA VAL A 643 10.88 -7.36 -26.21
C VAL A 643 10.21 -8.64 -26.65
N VAL A 644 10.51 -9.74 -25.95
CA VAL A 644 9.89 -11.03 -26.17
C VAL A 644 8.80 -11.20 -25.13
N ARG A 645 7.56 -11.37 -25.56
CA ARG A 645 6.42 -11.61 -24.67
C ARG A 645 5.87 -13.01 -24.89
N GLY A 646 5.34 -13.59 -23.82
CA GLY A 646 4.43 -14.72 -23.94
C GLY A 646 3.09 -14.27 -24.53
N ARG A 647 2.10 -15.17 -24.50
CA ARG A 647 0.72 -14.87 -24.90
C ARG A 647 0.13 -13.81 -23.97
N VAL A 648 -0.02 -12.57 -24.43
CA VAL A 648 -0.58 -11.45 -23.66
C VAL A 648 -1.58 -10.65 -24.50
N LEU A 649 -2.48 -9.96 -23.81
CA LEU A 649 -3.35 -8.96 -24.42
C LEU A 649 -2.59 -7.62 -24.43
N ALA A 650 -2.25 -7.12 -25.62
CA ALA A 650 -1.43 -5.93 -25.80
C ALA A 650 -2.26 -4.78 -26.39
N VAL A 651 -2.34 -3.68 -25.65
CA VAL A 651 -2.99 -2.42 -26.04
C VAL A 651 -2.00 -1.55 -26.78
N ASP A 652 -2.37 -1.08 -27.96
CA ASP A 652 -1.58 -0.15 -28.78
C ASP A 652 -2.25 1.20 -29.01
N GLU A 653 -3.53 1.34 -28.66
CA GLU A 653 -4.27 2.60 -28.67
C GLU A 653 -5.06 2.79 -27.37
N VAL A 654 -4.97 4.00 -26.80
CA VAL A 654 -5.68 4.41 -25.59
C VAL A 654 -6.19 5.84 -25.77
N SER A 655 -7.50 6.06 -25.67
CA SER A 655 -8.08 7.38 -25.83
C SER A 655 -9.32 7.59 -24.97
N TRP A 656 -9.66 8.85 -24.71
CA TRP A 656 -10.91 9.24 -24.05
C TRP A 656 -11.91 9.74 -25.09
N SER A 657 -13.17 9.35 -24.96
CA SER A 657 -14.26 10.05 -25.62
C SER A 657 -14.62 11.35 -24.88
N ALA A 658 -15.37 12.22 -25.56
CA ALA A 658 -15.87 13.47 -24.97
C ALA A 658 -16.78 13.24 -23.75
N ASP A 659 -17.50 12.12 -23.69
CA ASP A 659 -18.40 11.75 -22.59
C ASP A 659 -17.72 10.92 -21.48
N GLY A 660 -16.40 10.75 -21.56
CA GLY A 660 -15.58 10.10 -20.51
C GLY A 660 -15.57 8.58 -20.54
N ALA A 661 -15.86 7.97 -21.70
CA ALA A 661 -15.54 6.56 -21.95
C ALA A 661 -14.04 6.42 -22.29
N LEU A 662 -13.39 5.44 -21.66
CA LEU A 662 -12.04 5.02 -21.99
C LEU A 662 -12.12 3.98 -23.10
N HIS A 663 -11.49 4.28 -24.23
CA HIS A 663 -11.33 3.39 -25.36
C HIS A 663 -9.96 2.73 -25.31
N LEU A 664 -9.96 1.41 -25.40
CA LEU A 664 -8.75 0.60 -25.53
C LEU A 664 -8.85 -0.21 -26.82
N ALA A 665 -7.81 -0.18 -27.64
CA ALA A 665 -7.67 -1.07 -28.78
C ALA A 665 -6.29 -1.73 -28.82
N GLY A 666 -6.23 -2.92 -29.41
CA GLY A 666 -5.02 -3.70 -29.43
C GLY A 666 -5.16 -5.03 -30.14
N ALA A 667 -4.22 -5.94 -29.89
CA ALA A 667 -4.20 -7.28 -30.46
C ALA A 667 -3.82 -8.34 -29.41
N CYS A 668 -4.13 -9.60 -29.73
CA CYS A 668 -3.70 -10.77 -28.95
C CYS A 668 -3.00 -11.77 -29.85
N ALA A 669 -1.78 -12.17 -29.46
CA ALA A 669 -1.01 -13.18 -30.18
C ALA A 669 -1.63 -14.60 -30.08
N ASP A 670 -2.51 -14.85 -29.09
CA ASP A 670 -3.21 -16.13 -28.95
C ASP A 670 -4.58 -16.10 -29.67
N ARG A 671 -4.65 -16.71 -30.86
CA ARG A 671 -5.90 -16.82 -31.63
C ARG A 671 -6.91 -17.82 -31.03
N LYS A 672 -6.47 -18.84 -30.28
CA LYS A 672 -7.35 -19.91 -29.77
C LYS A 672 -7.84 -19.64 -28.34
N GLY A 673 -7.12 -18.84 -27.56
CA GLY A 673 -7.42 -18.52 -26.16
C GLY A 673 -7.77 -17.05 -25.92
N ARG A 674 -8.58 -16.44 -26.80
CA ARG A 674 -8.96 -15.03 -26.70
C ARG A 674 -9.88 -14.78 -25.49
N PRO A 675 -9.63 -13.73 -24.69
CA PRO A 675 -10.53 -13.35 -23.61
C PRO A 675 -11.83 -12.72 -24.15
N ASP A 676 -12.92 -12.97 -23.45
CA ASP A 676 -14.22 -12.32 -23.70
C ASP A 676 -14.33 -10.96 -22.98
N ALA A 677 -13.50 -10.73 -21.96
CA ALA A 677 -13.57 -9.53 -21.15
C ALA A 677 -12.23 -9.15 -20.49
N LEU A 678 -12.14 -7.87 -20.12
CA LEU A 678 -11.18 -7.34 -19.18
C LEU A 678 -11.72 -7.43 -17.75
N VAL A 679 -10.82 -7.60 -16.78
CA VAL A 679 -11.12 -7.48 -15.35
C VAL A 679 -10.38 -6.28 -14.79
N LEU A 680 -11.13 -5.32 -14.28
CA LEU A 680 -10.61 -4.16 -13.55
C LEU A 680 -10.58 -4.53 -12.06
N ARG A 681 -9.39 -4.66 -11.45
CA ARG A 681 -9.25 -5.06 -10.04
C ARG A 681 -8.62 -3.95 -9.21
N ARG A 682 -9.30 -3.54 -8.14
CA ARG A 682 -8.77 -2.52 -7.21
C ARG A 682 -7.71 -3.14 -6.30
N ARG A 683 -6.52 -2.53 -6.23
CA ARG A 683 -5.45 -3.03 -5.34
C ARG A 683 -5.84 -2.94 -3.87
N ARG A 684 -5.50 -4.00 -3.13
CA ARG A 684 -5.75 -4.11 -1.67
C ARG A 684 -7.25 -4.07 -1.31
N SER A 685 -8.08 -4.52 -2.24
CA SER A 685 -9.54 -4.64 -2.13
C SER A 685 -9.96 -5.87 -2.93
N SER A 686 -11.14 -6.40 -2.64
CA SER A 686 -11.82 -7.46 -3.41
C SER A 686 -12.74 -6.89 -4.49
N GLU A 687 -12.70 -5.58 -4.74
CA GLU A 687 -13.55 -4.93 -5.75
C GLU A 687 -13.04 -5.19 -7.17
N GLU A 688 -13.91 -5.76 -8.00
CA GLU A 688 -13.64 -6.12 -9.39
C GLU A 688 -14.81 -5.73 -10.29
N HIS A 689 -14.49 -5.34 -11.53
CA HIS A 689 -15.48 -5.04 -12.57
C HIS A 689 -15.06 -5.69 -13.89
N THR A 690 -16.03 -6.23 -14.61
CA THR A 690 -15.79 -6.88 -15.91
C THR A 690 -16.20 -5.94 -17.05
N VAL A 691 -15.36 -5.82 -18.08
CA VAL A 691 -15.63 -5.03 -19.28
C VAL A 691 -15.54 -5.94 -20.50
N ALA A 692 -16.62 -6.07 -21.26
CA ALA A 692 -16.65 -6.92 -22.44
C ALA A 692 -15.68 -6.45 -23.53
N LEU A 693 -15.07 -7.40 -24.23
CA LEU A 693 -14.23 -7.17 -25.41
C LEU A 693 -15.04 -7.43 -26.68
N ARG A 694 -14.81 -6.61 -27.71
CA ARG A 694 -15.27 -6.86 -29.07
C ARG A 694 -14.09 -7.23 -29.95
N TRP A 695 -14.28 -8.21 -30.84
CA TRP A 695 -13.22 -8.75 -31.68
C TRP A 695 -13.54 -8.56 -33.17
N GLU A 696 -12.57 -8.04 -33.93
CA GLU A 696 -12.58 -7.97 -35.38
C GLU A 696 -11.27 -8.53 -35.92
N GLY A 697 -11.31 -9.70 -36.55
CA GLY A 697 -10.10 -10.39 -36.98
C GLY A 697 -9.19 -10.70 -35.79
N GLU A 698 -8.00 -10.10 -35.71
CA GLU A 698 -7.06 -10.21 -34.59
C GLU A 698 -7.08 -9.04 -33.61
N ARG A 699 -7.85 -7.99 -33.92
CA ARG A 699 -7.92 -6.79 -33.10
C ARG A 699 -9.06 -6.90 -32.11
N PHE A 700 -8.83 -6.36 -30.91
CA PHE A 700 -9.87 -6.17 -29.92
C PHE A 700 -10.12 -4.68 -29.70
N THR A 701 -11.35 -4.37 -29.27
CA THR A 701 -11.71 -3.07 -28.70
C THR A 701 -12.45 -3.26 -27.37
N ALA A 702 -12.25 -2.32 -26.46
CA ALA A 702 -12.99 -2.20 -25.21
C ALA A 702 -13.38 -0.73 -25.00
N ALA A 703 -14.62 -0.48 -24.58
CA ALA A 703 -15.10 0.86 -24.24
C ALA A 703 -15.90 0.80 -22.94
N PHE A 704 -15.52 1.62 -21.95
CA PHE A 704 -16.21 1.69 -20.66
C PHE A 704 -15.98 3.06 -20.01
N SER A 705 -16.92 3.54 -19.19
CA SER A 705 -16.77 4.80 -18.46
C SER A 705 -16.39 4.53 -17.00
N PRO A 706 -15.15 4.77 -16.56
CA PRO A 706 -14.75 4.53 -15.17
C PRO A 706 -15.53 5.36 -14.15
N SER A 707 -16.18 6.46 -14.57
CA SER A 707 -17.07 7.27 -13.75
C SER A 707 -18.51 6.74 -13.66
N ARG A 708 -18.88 5.74 -14.47
CA ARG A 708 -20.24 5.18 -14.60
C ARG A 708 -20.20 3.67 -14.87
N MET A 709 -19.62 2.92 -13.93
CA MET A 709 -19.60 1.46 -13.96
C MET A 709 -20.93 0.88 -13.50
N ARG A 710 -21.39 -0.18 -14.19
CA ARG A 710 -22.63 -0.88 -13.84
C ARG A 710 -22.38 -1.89 -12.73
N VAL A 711 -23.05 -1.74 -11.60
CA VAL A 711 -22.92 -2.61 -10.42
C VAL A 711 -24.30 -2.86 -9.82
N LEU A 712 -24.75 -4.12 -9.74
CA LEU A 712 -26.05 -4.48 -9.15
C LEU A 712 -27.24 -3.66 -9.72
N GLY A 713 -27.24 -3.42 -11.03
CA GLY A 713 -28.25 -2.60 -11.70
C GLY A 713 -28.17 -1.09 -11.45
N LEU A 714 -27.13 -0.62 -10.75
CA LEU A 714 -26.83 0.79 -10.50
C LEU A 714 -25.64 1.28 -11.35
N SER A 715 -25.55 2.59 -11.57
CA SER A 715 -24.39 3.24 -12.18
C SER A 715 -23.57 3.96 -11.10
N ARG A 716 -22.29 3.60 -10.95
CA ARG A 716 -21.39 4.19 -9.96
C ARG A 716 -19.99 4.37 -10.50
N PRO A 717 -19.25 5.41 -10.09
CA PRO A 717 -17.84 5.53 -10.43
C PRO A 717 -17.02 4.43 -9.77
N LEU A 718 -15.90 4.06 -10.38
CA LEU A 718 -14.87 3.27 -9.71
C LEU A 718 -14.42 3.99 -8.44
N VAL A 719 -14.31 3.26 -7.33
CA VAL A 719 -13.82 3.82 -6.08
C VAL A 719 -12.40 4.37 -6.25
N SER A 720 -12.12 5.53 -5.65
CA SER A 720 -10.79 6.13 -5.61
C SER A 720 -9.73 5.09 -5.20
N GLY A 721 -8.66 4.97 -5.99
CA GLY A 721 -7.68 3.90 -5.83
C GLY A 721 -6.85 3.64 -7.08
N ARG A 722 -6.11 2.53 -7.03
CA ARG A 722 -5.34 2.00 -8.18
C ARG A 722 -6.00 0.71 -8.65
N TRP A 723 -6.25 0.64 -9.94
CA TRP A 723 -7.01 -0.39 -10.61
C TRP A 723 -6.13 -1.08 -11.64
N ASP A 724 -5.77 -2.34 -11.38
CA ASP A 724 -5.04 -3.16 -12.35
C ASP A 724 -6.03 -3.61 -13.45
N VAL A 725 -5.59 -3.58 -14.71
CA VAL A 725 -6.39 -4.07 -15.86
C VAL A 725 -5.84 -5.43 -16.26
N LEU A 726 -6.68 -6.45 -16.18
CA LEU A 726 -6.32 -7.86 -16.34
C LEU A 726 -7.15 -8.52 -17.45
N ALA A 727 -6.66 -9.64 -17.98
CA ALA A 727 -7.39 -10.49 -18.91
C ALA A 727 -6.97 -11.96 -18.73
N THR A 728 -7.89 -12.89 -18.97
CA THR A 728 -7.61 -14.33 -18.95
C THR A 728 -7.21 -14.80 -20.34
N VAL A 729 -5.94 -15.16 -20.53
CA VAL A 729 -5.42 -15.66 -21.82
C VAL A 729 -4.79 -17.03 -21.58
N GLY A 730 -5.14 -18.01 -22.41
CA GLY A 730 -4.63 -19.38 -22.25
C GLY A 730 -4.96 -20.00 -20.89
N GLY A 731 -6.13 -19.68 -20.32
CA GLY A 731 -6.59 -20.17 -19.02
C GLY A 731 -5.92 -19.55 -17.80
N LYS A 732 -5.04 -18.55 -17.98
CA LYS A 732 -4.36 -17.84 -16.89
C LYS A 732 -4.71 -16.36 -16.93
N GLU A 733 -5.11 -15.84 -15.78
CA GLU A 733 -5.29 -14.40 -15.60
C GLU A 733 -3.93 -13.71 -15.55
N GLN A 734 -3.80 -12.62 -16.29
CA GLN A 734 -2.56 -11.86 -16.38
C GLN A 734 -2.82 -10.37 -16.68
N PRO A 735 -1.85 -9.49 -16.39
CA PRO A 735 -1.99 -8.06 -16.70
C PRO A 735 -2.10 -7.79 -18.20
N VAL A 736 -3.00 -6.89 -18.56
CA VAL A 736 -3.00 -6.26 -19.88
C VAL A 736 -1.77 -5.37 -19.97
N VAL A 737 -1.07 -5.43 -21.10
CA VAL A 737 0.15 -4.64 -21.32
C VAL A 737 -0.08 -3.56 -22.35
N VAL A 738 0.59 -2.42 -22.19
CA VAL A 738 0.64 -1.34 -23.17
C VAL A 738 1.89 -1.55 -24.02
N ARG A 739 1.77 -1.53 -25.35
CA ARG A 739 2.93 -1.64 -26.24
C ARG A 739 3.95 -0.53 -25.95
N ARG A 740 5.24 -0.81 -26.15
CA ARG A 740 6.30 0.09 -25.67
C ARG A 740 6.31 1.43 -26.37
N HIS A 741 5.93 1.45 -27.64
CA HIS A 741 5.74 2.68 -28.40
C HIS A 741 4.58 3.53 -27.86
N THR A 742 3.43 2.91 -27.58
CA THR A 742 2.20 3.59 -27.08
C THR A 742 2.34 4.18 -25.68
N LEU A 743 3.27 3.71 -24.86
CA LEU A 743 3.47 4.24 -23.50
C LEU A 743 3.73 5.77 -23.46
N ARG A 744 4.14 6.38 -24.57
CA ARG A 744 4.31 7.84 -24.73
C ARG A 744 3.01 8.59 -25.00
N ASP A 745 2.08 7.91 -25.64
CA ASP A 745 0.87 8.46 -26.22
C ASP A 745 -0.35 8.17 -25.33
N LEU A 746 -0.11 7.71 -24.10
CA LEU A 746 -1.16 7.60 -23.09
C LEU A 746 -1.82 8.97 -22.88
N PRO A 747 -3.17 9.02 -22.81
CA PRO A 747 -3.88 10.29 -22.75
C PRO A 747 -3.68 10.99 -21.40
N GLU A 748 -3.93 12.30 -21.40
CA GLU A 748 -3.98 13.08 -20.16
C GLU A 748 -5.05 12.55 -19.19
N PRO A 749 -4.92 12.85 -17.89
CA PRO A 749 -5.97 12.56 -16.93
C PRO A 749 -7.30 13.18 -17.38
N PHE A 750 -8.38 12.40 -17.29
CA PHE A 750 -9.73 12.84 -17.61
C PHE A 750 -10.49 13.18 -16.33
N GLU A 751 -11.17 14.31 -16.31
CA GLU A 751 -12.02 14.72 -15.20
C GLU A 751 -13.49 14.48 -15.55
N ALA A 752 -14.15 13.65 -14.73
CA ALA A 752 -15.53 13.19 -14.91
C ALA A 752 -16.31 13.37 -13.62
N GLY A 753 -17.10 14.45 -13.53
CA GLY A 753 -17.84 14.80 -12.32
C GLY A 753 -16.90 14.97 -11.12
N LEU A 754 -17.07 14.13 -10.09
CA LEU A 754 -16.28 14.20 -8.86
C LEU A 754 -14.92 13.48 -8.96
N HIS A 755 -14.52 12.98 -10.13
CA HIS A 755 -13.37 12.10 -10.29
C HIS A 755 -12.35 12.59 -11.31
N ARG A 756 -11.07 12.42 -10.99
CA ARG A 756 -9.95 12.50 -11.93
C ARG A 756 -9.38 11.11 -12.17
N ILE A 757 -9.35 10.69 -13.42
CA ILE A 757 -8.93 9.34 -13.82
C ILE A 757 -7.67 9.44 -14.68
N THR A 758 -6.58 8.82 -14.24
CA THR A 758 -5.31 8.77 -14.97
C THR A 758 -5.04 7.36 -15.48
N VAL A 759 -4.80 7.22 -16.79
CA VAL A 759 -4.29 5.98 -17.38
C VAL A 759 -2.77 5.98 -17.29
N ARG A 760 -2.17 4.87 -16.85
CA ARG A 760 -0.72 4.77 -16.71
C ARG A 760 -0.21 3.34 -16.88
N ALA A 761 1.09 3.21 -17.06
CA ALA A 761 1.77 1.92 -16.96
C ALA A 761 2.40 1.71 -15.58
N HIS A 762 2.35 0.47 -15.09
CA HIS A 762 2.93 0.01 -13.84
C HIS A 762 4.05 -1.03 -14.10
N LYS A 763 5.08 -1.04 -13.24
CA LYS A 763 6.36 -1.75 -13.42
C LYS A 763 7.05 -1.33 -14.70
N THR A 764 6.60 -1.89 -15.81
CA THR A 764 7.27 -1.84 -17.10
C THR A 764 6.29 -1.39 -18.18
N ASP A 765 5.18 -2.11 -18.34
CA ASP A 765 4.16 -1.87 -19.36
C ASP A 765 2.76 -2.32 -18.92
N GLN A 766 2.53 -2.68 -17.65
CA GLN A 766 1.21 -3.15 -17.20
C GLN A 766 0.21 -2.00 -17.14
N LEU A 767 -0.91 -2.09 -17.86
CA LEU A 767 -1.95 -1.07 -17.86
C LEU A 767 -2.60 -0.96 -16.47
N GLN A 768 -2.72 0.26 -15.97
CA GLN A 768 -3.34 0.56 -14.68
C GLN A 768 -4.11 1.88 -14.76
N LEU A 769 -5.27 1.93 -14.11
CA LEU A 769 -6.01 3.18 -13.88
C LEU A 769 -5.74 3.69 -12.46
N ARG A 770 -5.63 5.01 -12.31
CA ARG A 770 -5.64 5.69 -11.01
C ARG A 770 -6.85 6.59 -10.95
N VAL A 771 -7.72 6.35 -9.99
CA VAL A 771 -8.95 7.13 -9.77
C VAL A 771 -8.77 7.95 -8.49
N GLU A 772 -9.00 9.25 -8.58
CA GLU A 772 -8.88 10.21 -7.48
C GLU A 772 -10.12 11.11 -7.47
N THR A 773 -10.38 11.80 -6.36
CA THR A 773 -11.42 12.84 -6.33
C THR A 773 -10.91 14.10 -7.05
N ALA A 774 -11.77 14.73 -7.82
CA ALA A 774 -11.49 15.96 -8.56
C ALA A 774 -11.57 17.20 -7.64
N LEU A 775 -10.76 17.20 -6.57
CA LEU A 775 -10.53 18.41 -5.78
C LEU A 775 -9.60 19.35 -6.56
N ASP A 776 -9.89 20.65 -6.53
CA ASP A 776 -8.99 21.68 -7.06
C ASP A 776 -7.62 21.61 -6.37
N ASP A 777 -6.57 22.09 -7.04
CA ASP A 777 -5.22 22.05 -6.48
C ASP A 777 -5.09 22.84 -5.16
N ASP A 778 -5.92 23.88 -4.96
CA ASP A 778 -5.98 24.68 -3.72
C ASP A 778 -6.97 24.13 -2.68
N GLU A 779 -7.64 23.01 -2.98
CA GLU A 779 -8.42 22.20 -2.05
C GLU A 779 -7.71 20.87 -1.73
N ARG A 780 -6.84 20.39 -2.62
CA ARG A 780 -6.19 19.09 -2.49
C ARG A 780 -4.96 19.11 -1.59
N GLY A 781 -4.85 18.11 -0.74
CA GLY A 781 -3.65 17.87 0.07
C GLY A 781 -3.69 18.55 1.43
N ALA A 782 -2.67 18.27 2.26
CA ALA A 782 -2.70 18.63 3.68
C ALA A 782 -2.68 20.16 3.91
N TYR A 783 -1.89 20.90 3.13
CA TYR A 783 -1.78 22.36 3.23
C TYR A 783 -3.11 23.06 2.89
N ALA A 784 -3.66 22.77 1.72
CA ALA A 784 -4.94 23.28 1.26
C ALA A 784 -6.06 23.04 2.29
N GLN A 785 -6.21 21.79 2.74
CA GLN A 785 -7.20 21.43 3.76
C GLN A 785 -6.98 22.19 5.08
N SER A 786 -5.73 22.41 5.50
CA SER A 786 -5.41 23.22 6.67
C SER A 786 -5.81 24.68 6.49
N ARG A 787 -5.54 25.28 5.33
CA ARG A 787 -5.91 26.68 5.00
C ARG A 787 -7.43 26.86 4.91
N ILE A 788 -8.15 25.91 4.32
CA ILE A 788 -9.61 25.96 4.27
C ILE A 788 -10.17 25.91 5.70
N ARG A 789 -9.68 25.00 6.56
CA ARG A 789 -10.16 24.91 7.95
C ARG A 789 -9.83 26.15 8.80
N SER A 790 -8.60 26.64 8.72
CA SER A 790 -8.14 27.77 9.55
C SER A 790 -8.61 29.14 9.04
N GLY A 791 -8.93 29.27 7.75
CA GLY A 791 -9.39 30.53 7.14
C GLY A 791 -10.84 30.47 6.69
N HIS A 792 -11.13 29.68 5.64
CA HIS A 792 -12.44 29.67 4.98
C HIS A 792 -13.56 29.17 5.93
N TYR A 793 -13.40 28.01 6.55
CA TYR A 793 -14.36 27.44 7.50
C TYR A 793 -14.59 28.37 8.71
N ARG A 794 -13.49 28.85 9.34
CA ARG A 794 -13.56 29.81 10.46
C ARG A 794 -14.26 31.11 10.11
N ARG A 795 -14.12 31.62 8.87
CA ARG A 795 -14.87 32.79 8.40
C ARG A 795 -16.36 32.49 8.26
N HIS A 796 -16.72 31.33 7.71
CA HIS A 796 -18.12 30.94 7.54
C HIS A 796 -18.81 30.63 8.87
N LEU A 797 -18.07 30.19 9.89
CA LEU A 797 -18.52 30.10 11.27
C LEU A 797 -18.88 31.46 11.88
N ASN A 798 -18.68 32.60 11.21
CA ASN A 798 -19.13 33.91 11.68
C ASN A 798 -20.25 34.51 10.82
N LEU A 799 -20.71 33.79 9.78
CA LEU A 799 -21.82 34.22 8.94
C LEU A 799 -23.14 33.63 9.48
N PRO A 800 -24.30 34.21 9.13
CA PRO A 800 -25.59 33.66 9.53
C PRO A 800 -25.77 32.21 9.07
N VAL A 801 -26.30 31.39 9.97
CA VAL A 801 -26.83 30.05 9.66
C VAL A 801 -27.96 30.17 8.61
N ARG A 802 -28.09 29.14 7.79
CA ARG A 802 -29.06 29.01 6.71
C ARG A 802 -30.04 27.90 7.05
N GLU A 803 -31.29 28.03 6.57
CA GLU A 803 -32.30 26.97 6.58
C GLU A 803 -31.87 25.81 5.65
N LEU A 804 -30.95 25.00 6.18
CA LEU A 804 -30.17 24.01 5.47
C LEU A 804 -29.97 22.79 6.38
N ALA A 805 -30.32 21.61 5.85
CA ALA A 805 -30.05 20.31 6.44
C ALA A 805 -28.92 19.60 5.68
N VAL A 806 -27.86 19.26 6.41
CA VAL A 806 -26.74 18.46 5.90
C VAL A 806 -26.86 17.02 6.39
N PHE A 807 -26.78 16.08 5.46
CA PHE A 807 -26.84 14.64 5.70
C PHE A 807 -25.47 14.01 5.46
N ASP A 808 -24.94 13.35 6.49
CA ASP A 808 -23.66 12.64 6.44
C ASP A 808 -23.82 11.20 6.95
N ALA A 809 -24.04 10.27 6.02
CA ALA A 809 -24.09 8.84 6.34
C ALA A 809 -22.73 8.16 6.13
N TYR A 810 -22.20 7.60 7.21
CA TYR A 810 -20.94 6.87 7.28
C TYR A 810 -19.74 7.66 6.72
N ARG A 811 -19.69 8.97 7.00
CA ARG A 811 -18.67 9.92 6.51
C ARG A 811 -18.72 10.09 4.99
N GLY A 812 -19.94 10.26 4.47
CA GLY A 812 -20.26 10.47 3.07
C GLY A 812 -20.06 9.24 2.17
N ARG A 813 -20.04 8.04 2.73
CA ARG A 813 -19.81 6.81 1.96
C ARG A 813 -21.06 6.28 1.28
N GLN A 814 -22.22 6.57 1.85
CA GLN A 814 -23.49 5.98 1.43
C GLN A 814 -24.61 7.02 1.46
N TYR A 815 -25.59 6.80 0.62
CA TYR A 815 -26.93 7.38 0.75
C TYR A 815 -27.81 6.27 1.32
N SER A 816 -28.00 6.27 2.63
CA SER A 816 -28.58 5.13 3.37
C SER A 816 -28.88 5.47 4.82
N CYS A 817 -29.47 4.51 5.54
CA CYS A 817 -29.58 4.50 7.00
C CYS A 817 -30.46 5.66 7.53
N ASN A 818 -30.40 5.94 8.83
CA ASN A 818 -31.29 6.89 9.49
C ASN A 818 -31.29 8.28 8.84
N PRO A 819 -30.15 8.86 8.39
CA PRO A 819 -30.15 10.11 7.66
C PRO A 819 -30.98 10.08 6.37
N ARG A 820 -31.04 8.93 5.66
CA ARG A 820 -31.89 8.77 4.47
C ARG A 820 -33.36 8.77 4.85
N GLY A 821 -33.78 8.04 5.88
CA GLY A 821 -35.18 8.04 6.33
C GLY A 821 -35.67 9.44 6.69
N ILE A 822 -34.85 10.19 7.44
CA ILE A 822 -35.14 11.59 7.81
C ILE A 822 -35.21 12.49 6.56
N TYR A 823 -34.29 12.32 5.62
CA TYR A 823 -34.30 13.04 4.36
C TYR A 823 -35.57 12.76 3.54
N ASP A 824 -35.91 11.48 3.35
CA ASP A 824 -37.07 11.06 2.56
C ASP A 824 -38.37 11.64 3.19
N GLU A 825 -38.47 11.66 4.52
CA GLU A 825 -39.59 12.29 5.24
C GLU A 825 -39.62 13.82 5.10
N LEU A 826 -38.48 14.52 5.21
CA LEU A 826 -38.40 15.96 4.95
C LEU A 826 -38.91 16.30 3.55
N ARG A 827 -38.54 15.48 2.55
CA ARG A 827 -39.02 15.64 1.17
C ARG A 827 -40.52 15.36 1.06
N ARG A 828 -41.04 14.35 1.76
CA ARG A 828 -42.48 14.02 1.78
C ARG A 828 -43.31 15.17 2.35
N ARG A 829 -42.83 15.84 3.40
CA ARG A 829 -43.49 17.00 4.03
C ARG A 829 -43.45 18.28 3.17
N GLY A 830 -42.60 18.34 2.15
CA GLY A 830 -42.48 19.50 1.27
C GLY A 830 -41.92 20.74 1.97
N THR A 831 -40.99 20.57 2.91
CA THR A 831 -40.40 21.69 3.66
C THR A 831 -39.52 22.58 2.76
N ASP A 832 -39.39 23.86 3.12
CA ASP A 832 -38.49 24.81 2.46
C ASP A 832 -37.01 24.61 2.86
N VAL A 833 -36.72 23.62 3.70
CA VAL A 833 -35.35 23.33 4.16
C VAL A 833 -34.52 22.77 3.01
N GLU A 834 -33.45 23.49 2.70
CA GLU A 834 -32.51 23.08 1.69
C GLU A 834 -31.77 21.80 2.12
N CYS A 835 -31.67 20.80 1.26
CA CYS A 835 -31.05 19.51 1.61
C CYS A 835 -29.71 19.28 0.88
N VAL A 836 -28.67 18.96 1.65
CA VAL A 836 -27.31 18.68 1.15
C VAL A 836 -26.83 17.32 1.65
N TRP A 837 -26.39 16.47 0.73
CA TRP A 837 -25.73 15.21 1.06
C TRP A 837 -24.21 15.32 0.89
N VAL A 838 -23.46 14.93 1.92
CA VAL A 838 -22.01 14.83 1.85
C VAL A 838 -21.63 13.52 1.18
N THR A 839 -20.74 13.56 0.17
CA THR A 839 -20.18 12.36 -0.45
C THR A 839 -18.66 12.34 -0.35
N GLU A 840 -18.05 11.23 0.07
CA GLU A 840 -16.59 11.06 0.16
C GLU A 840 -15.96 11.02 -1.25
N ASN A 841 -16.69 10.44 -2.21
CA ASN A 841 -16.15 10.02 -3.50
C ASN A 841 -17.24 9.61 -4.52
N GLY A 842 -18.45 10.14 -4.43
CA GLY A 842 -19.50 9.90 -5.44
C GLY A 842 -20.02 8.46 -5.55
N GLN A 843 -19.81 7.62 -4.52
CA GLN A 843 -20.26 6.21 -4.53
C GLN A 843 -21.79 6.03 -4.46
N PHE A 844 -22.52 7.11 -4.30
CA PHE A 844 -23.95 7.19 -4.52
C PHE A 844 -24.25 8.36 -5.46
N GLY A 845 -25.29 8.20 -6.30
CA GLY A 845 -25.72 9.25 -7.23
C GLY A 845 -26.40 10.41 -6.50
N LYS A 846 -26.62 11.53 -7.20
CA LYS A 846 -27.33 12.69 -6.66
C LYS A 846 -28.76 12.30 -6.23
N PRO A 847 -29.12 12.40 -4.93
CA PRO A 847 -30.48 12.13 -4.49
C PRO A 847 -31.46 13.14 -5.09
N ALA A 848 -32.65 12.68 -5.45
CA ALA A 848 -33.68 13.54 -6.04
C ALA A 848 -34.16 14.57 -5.02
N GLY A 849 -34.06 15.86 -5.34
CA GLY A 849 -34.44 16.95 -4.43
C GLY A 849 -33.33 17.45 -3.50
N ALA A 850 -32.11 16.90 -3.58
CA ALA A 850 -30.95 17.38 -2.83
C ALA A 850 -29.79 17.76 -3.75
N ARG A 851 -28.87 18.59 -3.24
CA ARG A 851 -27.52 18.70 -3.81
C ARG A 851 -26.57 17.71 -3.12
N THR A 852 -25.50 17.36 -3.81
CA THR A 852 -24.39 16.58 -3.25
C THR A 852 -23.14 17.41 -3.19
N VAL A 853 -22.45 17.39 -2.06
CA VAL A 853 -21.18 18.09 -1.88
C VAL A 853 -20.05 17.09 -1.62
N LEU A 854 -18.92 17.27 -2.30
CA LEU A 854 -17.76 16.40 -2.13
C LEU A 854 -17.00 16.75 -0.85
N ALA A 855 -16.77 15.76 0.01
CA ALA A 855 -16.08 15.94 1.28
C ALA A 855 -14.67 16.54 1.07
N GLY A 856 -14.44 17.68 1.72
CA GLY A 856 -13.16 18.40 1.67
C GLY A 856 -13.12 19.57 0.69
N THR A 857 -14.13 19.79 -0.15
CA THR A 857 -14.23 21.04 -0.92
C THR A 857 -14.55 22.23 -0.01
N ARG A 858 -14.31 23.46 -0.47
CA ARG A 858 -14.74 24.68 0.24
C ARG A 858 -16.24 24.67 0.54
N GLU A 859 -17.05 24.27 -0.43
CA GLU A 859 -18.50 24.12 -0.28
C GLU A 859 -18.86 23.17 0.87
N HIS A 860 -18.15 22.04 1.01
CA HIS A 860 -18.39 21.12 2.13
C HIS A 860 -18.15 21.78 3.49
N TYR A 861 -17.08 22.56 3.62
CA TYR A 861 -16.83 23.30 4.86
C TYR A 861 -17.85 24.42 5.08
N GLU A 862 -18.27 25.14 4.03
CA GLU A 862 -19.31 26.16 4.11
C GLU A 862 -20.64 25.57 4.62
N VAL A 863 -21.12 24.48 4.00
CA VAL A 863 -22.42 23.90 4.40
C VAL A 863 -22.37 23.39 5.83
N MET A 864 -21.26 22.76 6.26
CA MET A 864 -21.11 22.31 7.64
C MET A 864 -21.04 23.48 8.64
N ALA A 865 -20.47 24.62 8.25
CA ALA A 865 -20.39 25.82 9.11
C ALA A 865 -21.73 26.55 9.25
N ARG A 866 -22.61 26.45 8.23
CA ARG A 866 -23.81 27.30 8.10
C ARG A 866 -25.13 26.53 8.12
N ALA A 867 -25.12 25.21 8.20
CA ALA A 867 -26.35 24.41 8.24
C ALA A 867 -27.09 24.60 9.56
N ARG A 868 -28.40 24.83 9.52
CA ARG A 868 -29.27 24.78 10.70
C ARG A 868 -29.34 23.38 11.28
N TYR A 869 -29.37 22.35 10.43
CA TYR A 869 -29.49 20.96 10.84
C TYR A 869 -28.34 20.11 10.30
N VAL A 870 -27.75 19.28 11.14
CA VAL A 870 -26.75 18.28 10.76
C VAL A 870 -27.27 16.91 11.20
N PHE A 871 -27.45 16.00 10.25
CA PHE A 871 -27.90 14.62 10.49
C PHE A 871 -26.74 13.67 10.14
N GLY A 872 -26.08 13.15 11.18
CA GLY A 872 -24.95 12.23 11.03
C GLY A 872 -25.23 10.91 11.75
N ASN A 873 -24.84 9.77 11.18
CA ASN A 873 -24.99 8.45 11.83
C ASN A 873 -23.66 7.83 12.30
N TRP A 874 -22.59 8.61 12.15
CA TRP A 874 -21.24 8.30 12.56
C TRP A 874 -20.59 9.61 13.03
N SER A 875 -19.38 9.52 13.58
CA SER A 875 -18.69 10.68 14.11
C SER A 875 -18.18 11.68 13.08
N GLN A 876 -18.33 12.97 13.40
CA GLN A 876 -17.69 14.05 12.66
C GLN A 876 -16.18 14.05 12.90
N LYS A 877 -15.48 14.88 12.11
CA LYS A 877 -14.02 15.01 12.19
C LYS A 877 -13.67 16.13 13.19
N GLU A 878 -12.49 16.02 13.82
CA GLU A 878 -11.91 16.95 14.81
C GLU A 878 -11.86 18.45 14.43
N TRP A 879 -12.20 18.81 13.20
CA TRP A 879 -12.27 20.21 12.78
C TRP A 879 -13.68 20.79 12.82
N PHE A 880 -14.71 19.97 12.99
CA PHE A 880 -16.11 20.39 13.01
C PHE A 880 -16.44 21.08 14.34
N ALA A 881 -16.57 22.41 14.31
CA ALA A 881 -17.06 23.17 15.45
C ALA A 881 -18.58 23.38 15.29
N LYS A 882 -19.36 22.80 16.22
CA LYS A 882 -20.79 23.06 16.33
C LYS A 882 -21.02 24.48 16.87
N ARG A 883 -21.94 25.25 16.26
CA ARG A 883 -22.43 26.53 16.79
C ARG A 883 -23.75 26.32 17.55
N ASP A 884 -24.04 27.20 18.51
CA ASP A 884 -25.25 27.09 19.36
C ASP A 884 -26.56 27.16 18.56
N ASP A 885 -26.56 27.87 17.43
CA ASP A 885 -27.71 28.02 16.53
C ASP A 885 -27.83 26.90 15.46
N GLN A 886 -27.05 25.83 15.61
CA GLN A 886 -27.16 24.59 14.85
C GLN A 886 -27.71 23.46 15.73
N THR A 887 -28.45 22.54 15.10
CA THR A 887 -28.90 21.29 15.73
C THR A 887 -28.17 20.11 15.09
N TYR A 888 -27.32 19.44 15.85
CA TYR A 888 -26.65 18.21 15.44
C TYR A 888 -27.37 16.98 16.02
N VAL A 889 -28.06 16.26 15.14
CA VAL A 889 -28.73 15.00 15.43
C VAL A 889 -27.80 13.83 15.09
N GLN A 890 -27.28 13.19 16.14
CA GLN A 890 -26.58 11.91 16.02
C GLN A 890 -27.61 10.80 15.87
N CYS A 891 -27.72 10.29 14.65
CA CYS A 891 -28.68 9.28 14.29
C CYS A 891 -28.28 7.86 14.73
N TRP A 892 -26.99 7.65 15.04
CA TRP A 892 -26.39 6.33 15.25
C TRP A 892 -26.79 5.31 14.18
N HIS A 893 -26.49 4.03 14.36
CA HIS A 893 -26.65 3.04 13.28
C HIS A 893 -26.99 1.62 13.73
N GLY A 894 -27.62 1.47 14.90
CA GLY A 894 -28.14 0.17 15.35
C GLY A 894 -28.21 0.01 16.87
N THR A 895 -29.16 -0.79 17.32
CA THR A 895 -29.22 -1.26 18.71
C THR A 895 -27.97 -2.10 19.04
N PRO A 896 -27.30 -1.83 20.17
CA PRO A 896 -26.07 -2.51 20.49
C PRO A 896 -26.31 -3.89 21.12
N LEU A 897 -25.85 -4.94 20.45
CA LEU A 897 -25.57 -6.23 21.11
C LEU A 897 -24.21 -6.17 21.83
N LYS A 898 -23.21 -5.57 21.17
CA LYS A 898 -21.81 -5.54 21.59
C LYS A 898 -21.51 -4.33 22.46
N LYS A 899 -20.59 -4.47 23.41
CA LYS A 899 -20.11 -3.33 24.20
C LYS A 899 -19.49 -2.25 23.29
N LEU A 900 -19.84 -0.99 23.58
CA LEU A 900 -19.45 0.20 22.83
C LEU A 900 -18.68 1.19 23.70
N GLY A 901 -17.88 2.06 23.08
CA GLY A 901 -17.22 3.19 23.74
C GLY A 901 -16.50 2.82 25.04
N TYR A 902 -16.81 3.54 26.12
CA TYR A 902 -16.23 3.34 27.45
C TYR A 902 -16.57 1.99 28.11
N ASP A 903 -17.60 1.27 27.63
CA ASP A 903 -17.94 -0.05 28.18
C ASP A 903 -16.96 -1.16 27.75
N VAL A 904 -16.05 -0.88 26.81
CA VAL A 904 -15.06 -1.86 26.34
C VAL A 904 -13.84 -1.87 27.26
N LYS A 905 -13.91 -2.65 28.35
CA LYS A 905 -12.89 -2.69 29.43
C LYS A 905 -11.50 -3.20 29.01
N LYS A 906 -11.38 -3.98 27.93
CA LYS A 906 -10.12 -4.43 27.32
C LYS A 906 -10.32 -4.54 25.80
N MET A 907 -9.66 -3.71 25.00
CA MET A 907 -9.55 -3.94 23.55
C MET A 907 -8.17 -4.56 23.27
N PRO A 908 -8.05 -5.89 23.19
CA PRO A 908 -6.77 -6.55 22.87
C PRO A 908 -6.25 -6.25 21.46
N TYR A 909 -7.03 -5.60 20.59
CA TYR A 909 -6.69 -5.38 19.19
C TYR A 909 -6.55 -3.91 18.82
N LYS A 910 -5.49 -3.63 18.06
CA LYS A 910 -4.84 -2.36 17.67
C LYS A 910 -5.71 -1.20 17.14
N ARG A 911 -7.05 -1.24 17.21
CA ARG A 911 -7.94 -0.22 16.61
C ARG A 911 -8.45 0.87 17.53
N ALA A 912 -8.28 0.77 18.86
CA ALA A 912 -8.59 1.87 19.77
C ALA A 912 -7.46 2.92 19.85
N GLN A 913 -6.29 2.66 19.26
CA GLN A 913 -5.19 3.63 19.31
C GLN A 913 -5.27 4.63 18.17
N GLY A 914 -5.76 5.83 18.52
CA GLY A 914 -5.41 7.05 17.81
C GLY A 914 -6.54 8.03 17.55
N ARG A 915 -7.69 7.88 18.21
CA ARG A 915 -8.76 8.90 18.30
C ARG A 915 -9.91 8.35 19.13
N ASP A 916 -9.99 8.74 20.40
CA ASP A 916 -11.23 8.72 21.18
C ASP A 916 -12.17 9.76 20.59
N TRP A 917 -12.64 9.52 19.36
CA TRP A 917 -13.45 10.49 18.63
C TRP A 917 -14.69 10.88 19.43
N TRP A 918 -15.14 10.02 20.35
CA TRP A 918 -16.24 10.31 21.26
C TRP A 918 -15.91 11.43 22.25
N GLU A 919 -14.66 11.57 22.69
CA GLU A 919 -14.23 12.72 23.54
C GLU A 919 -14.44 14.06 22.83
N TYR A 920 -14.31 14.06 21.50
CA TYR A 920 -14.48 15.26 20.69
C TYR A 920 -15.92 15.46 20.18
N ASP A 921 -16.55 14.40 19.66
CA ASP A 921 -17.79 14.52 18.90
C ASP A 921 -19.04 14.46 19.80
N VAL A 922 -19.02 13.67 20.88
CA VAL A 922 -20.22 13.43 21.72
C VAL A 922 -20.71 14.72 22.39
N GLN A 923 -19.80 15.57 22.83
CA GLN A 923 -20.12 16.87 23.42
C GLN A 923 -20.86 17.83 22.44
N HIS A 924 -20.83 17.53 21.14
CA HIS A 924 -21.51 18.34 20.12
C HIS A 924 -22.90 17.81 19.77
N TRP A 925 -23.34 16.67 20.33
CA TRP A 925 -24.64 16.09 20.00
C TRP A 925 -25.78 16.77 20.76
N ASP A 926 -26.72 17.37 20.02
CA ASP A 926 -27.94 17.95 20.60
C ASP A 926 -29.02 16.90 20.83
N LEU A 927 -29.00 15.85 20.01
CA LEU A 927 -29.95 14.76 20.07
C LEU A 927 -29.29 13.47 19.63
N LEU A 928 -29.42 12.43 20.44
CA LEU A 928 -29.05 11.06 20.07
C LEU A 928 -30.31 10.23 19.80
N LEU A 929 -30.36 9.54 18.66
CA LEU A 929 -31.47 8.63 18.36
C LEU A 929 -31.25 7.23 18.96
N ALA A 930 -32.30 6.68 19.55
CA ALA A 930 -32.37 5.30 20.01
C ALA A 930 -33.59 4.60 19.40
N GLN A 931 -33.41 3.33 19.02
CA GLN A 931 -34.51 2.52 18.46
C GLN A 931 -35.52 2.11 19.54
N ASN A 932 -35.04 1.89 20.76
CA ASN A 932 -35.79 1.30 21.87
C ASN A 932 -35.23 1.77 23.21
N GLU A 933 -36.06 1.65 24.24
CA GLU A 933 -35.75 1.98 25.64
C GLU A 933 -34.49 1.26 26.14
N PHE A 934 -34.29 0.00 25.75
CA PHE A 934 -33.10 -0.80 26.11
C PHE A 934 -31.78 -0.12 25.74
N SER A 935 -31.73 0.55 24.59
CA SER A 935 -30.49 1.17 24.09
C SER A 935 -30.13 2.46 24.83
N VAL A 936 -31.11 3.15 25.41
CA VAL A 936 -30.94 4.48 26.03
C VAL A 936 -29.91 4.48 27.17
N PRO A 937 -30.03 3.66 28.23
CA PRO A 937 -29.05 3.66 29.32
C PRO A 937 -27.66 3.18 28.86
N LEU A 938 -27.61 2.31 27.84
CA LEU A 938 -26.36 1.82 27.28
C LEU A 938 -25.62 2.92 26.53
N PHE A 939 -26.30 3.70 25.70
CA PHE A 939 -25.67 4.82 25.00
C PHE A 939 -25.18 5.91 25.95
N ARG A 940 -25.96 6.25 26.98
CA ARG A 940 -25.53 7.21 28.01
C ARG A 940 -24.22 6.78 28.66
N ARG A 941 -24.13 5.52 29.09
CA ARG A 941 -22.91 4.97 29.72
C ARG A 941 -21.75 4.81 28.75
N ALA A 942 -22.00 4.21 27.58
CA ALA A 942 -20.97 3.90 26.60
C ALA A 942 -20.32 5.15 26.00
N PHE A 943 -21.07 6.24 25.84
CA PHE A 943 -20.56 7.49 25.26
C PHE A 943 -20.32 8.60 26.29
N ALA A 944 -20.65 8.38 27.57
CA ALA A 944 -20.69 9.43 28.59
C ALA A 944 -21.54 10.63 28.13
N TYR A 945 -22.75 10.33 27.63
CA TYR A 945 -23.65 11.32 27.06
C TYR A 945 -24.83 11.60 28.00
N ASP A 946 -24.90 12.82 28.51
CA ASP A 946 -25.96 13.27 29.42
C ASP A 946 -27.05 14.11 28.73
N GLY A 947 -26.95 14.30 27.41
CA GLY A 947 -27.91 15.07 26.63
C GLY A 947 -29.19 14.32 26.25
N PRO A 948 -30.08 14.97 25.48
CA PRO A 948 -31.34 14.39 25.04
C PRO A 948 -31.17 13.13 24.18
N VAL A 949 -31.86 12.05 24.55
CA VAL A 949 -31.98 10.83 23.74
C VAL A 949 -33.43 10.70 23.31
N LEU A 950 -33.68 10.60 22.00
CA LEU A 950 -35.02 10.38 21.45
C LEU A 950 -35.18 8.91 21.11
N GLU A 951 -36.02 8.23 21.88
CA GLU A 951 -36.55 6.93 21.53
C GLU A 951 -37.56 7.11 20.39
N SER A 952 -37.14 6.79 19.17
CA SER A 952 -37.92 7.06 17.96
C SER A 952 -38.06 5.84 17.07
N GLY A 953 -37.68 4.63 17.48
CA GLY A 953 -37.39 3.60 16.47
C GLY A 953 -36.26 4.11 15.56
N TYR A 954 -36.12 3.53 14.38
CA TYR A 954 -35.14 4.02 13.42
C TYR A 954 -35.76 4.48 12.10
N PRO A 955 -35.49 5.74 11.66
CA PRO A 955 -35.97 6.25 10.37
C PRO A 955 -35.63 5.36 9.16
N ARG A 956 -34.53 4.59 9.21
CA ARG A 956 -34.19 3.65 8.12
C ARG A 956 -35.13 2.46 8.01
N ASN A 957 -35.89 2.15 9.05
CA ASN A 957 -36.80 1.02 9.13
C ASN A 957 -38.21 1.39 8.68
N ASP A 958 -38.55 2.67 8.52
CA ASP A 958 -39.89 3.11 8.08
C ASP A 958 -40.32 2.47 6.75
N VAL A 959 -39.34 2.23 5.86
CA VAL A 959 -39.57 1.54 4.57
C VAL A 959 -40.12 0.11 4.73
N LEU A 960 -39.86 -0.56 5.87
CA LEU A 960 -40.33 -1.92 6.16
C LEU A 960 -41.85 -1.96 6.44
N ASN A 961 -42.40 -0.86 6.93
CA ASN A 961 -43.85 -0.69 7.19
C ASN A 961 -44.55 0.20 6.15
N SER A 962 -43.82 0.67 5.13
CA SER A 962 -44.38 1.52 4.08
C SER A 962 -45.55 0.83 3.35
N PRO A 963 -46.62 1.58 3.00
CA PRO A 963 -47.68 1.05 2.13
C PRO A 963 -47.18 0.64 0.74
N HIS A 964 -46.02 1.16 0.31
CA HIS A 964 -45.38 0.85 -0.98
C HIS A 964 -44.34 -0.26 -0.91
N ARG A 965 -44.20 -0.97 0.23
CA ARG A 965 -43.12 -1.94 0.45
C ARG A 965 -43.04 -3.04 -0.62
N ASP A 966 -44.18 -3.52 -1.12
CA ASP A 966 -44.24 -4.60 -2.11
C ASP A 966 -43.80 -4.11 -3.51
N GLU A 967 -44.11 -2.86 -3.85
CA GLU A 967 -43.66 -2.20 -5.07
C GLU A 967 -42.13 -2.00 -5.05
N ILE A 968 -41.61 -1.54 -3.90
CA ILE A 968 -40.17 -1.36 -3.66
C ILE A 968 -39.46 -2.72 -3.74
N ALA A 969 -39.96 -3.74 -3.04
CA ALA A 969 -39.40 -5.09 -3.05
C ALA A 969 -39.36 -5.64 -4.49
N SER A 970 -40.44 -5.48 -5.26
CA SER A 970 -40.52 -5.89 -6.66
C SER A 970 -39.50 -5.16 -7.54
N ALA A 971 -39.29 -3.86 -7.32
CA ALA A 971 -38.29 -3.07 -8.03
C ALA A 971 -36.86 -3.50 -7.70
N VAL A 972 -36.57 -3.80 -6.43
CA VAL A 972 -35.26 -4.30 -5.98
C VAL A 972 -34.97 -5.68 -6.57
N ARG A 973 -35.94 -6.62 -6.54
CA ARG A 973 -35.79 -7.94 -7.17
C ARG A 973 -35.49 -7.83 -8.67
N ARG A 974 -36.22 -6.98 -9.40
CA ARG A 974 -35.95 -6.72 -10.83
C ARG A 974 -34.56 -6.11 -11.06
N ARG A 975 -34.15 -5.15 -10.23
CA ARG A 975 -32.83 -4.50 -10.33
C ARG A 975 -31.68 -5.48 -10.14
N LEU A 976 -31.83 -6.39 -9.17
CA LEU A 976 -30.85 -7.44 -8.87
C LEU A 976 -30.92 -8.60 -9.86
N GLY A 977 -31.96 -8.69 -10.70
CA GLY A 977 -32.15 -9.80 -11.64
C GLY A 977 -32.53 -11.11 -10.94
N ILE A 978 -33.16 -11.05 -9.77
CA ILE A 978 -33.61 -12.23 -9.02
C ILE A 978 -34.79 -12.87 -9.78
N PRO A 979 -34.71 -14.17 -10.16
CA PRO A 979 -35.79 -14.83 -10.86
C PRO A 979 -37.10 -14.87 -10.05
N GLN A 980 -38.24 -14.87 -10.75
CA GLN A 980 -39.53 -15.08 -10.12
C GLN A 980 -39.60 -16.46 -9.44
N GLY A 981 -40.32 -16.55 -8.32
CA GLY A 981 -40.51 -17.80 -7.57
C GLY A 981 -39.32 -18.24 -6.69
N LYS A 982 -38.13 -17.67 -6.85
CA LYS A 982 -36.98 -17.94 -5.98
C LYS A 982 -37.18 -17.36 -4.58
N ARG A 983 -36.80 -18.12 -3.55
CA ARG A 983 -36.66 -17.62 -2.16
C ARG A 983 -35.35 -16.87 -2.00
N VAL A 984 -35.32 -15.81 -1.22
CA VAL A 984 -34.17 -14.92 -1.04
C VAL A 984 -33.65 -15.01 0.38
N ILE A 985 -32.39 -15.41 0.53
CA ILE A 985 -31.70 -15.49 1.82
C ILE A 985 -30.69 -14.35 1.88
N LEU A 986 -30.74 -13.52 2.91
CA LEU A 986 -29.70 -12.52 3.16
C LEU A 986 -28.73 -13.04 4.20
N TYR A 987 -27.45 -13.18 3.84
CA TYR A 987 -26.40 -13.50 4.80
C TYR A 987 -25.55 -12.26 5.10
N ALA A 988 -25.61 -11.78 6.34
CA ALA A 988 -24.96 -10.54 6.79
C ALA A 988 -24.09 -10.77 8.05
N PRO A 989 -22.92 -11.43 7.93
CA PRO A 989 -22.05 -11.71 9.08
C PRO A 989 -21.33 -10.46 9.59
N THR A 990 -21.03 -10.43 10.89
CA THR A 990 -20.22 -9.36 11.46
C THR A 990 -18.74 -9.52 11.14
N TRP A 991 -18.04 -8.39 11.00
CA TRP A 991 -16.58 -8.37 11.03
C TRP A 991 -16.02 -8.82 12.39
N ARG A 992 -14.89 -9.55 12.36
CA ARG A 992 -14.13 -10.00 13.54
C ARG A 992 -12.95 -9.05 13.81
N ASP A 993 -12.96 -8.37 14.95
CA ASP A 993 -11.96 -7.33 15.27
C ASP A 993 -10.57 -7.88 15.59
N ASP A 994 -10.49 -9.15 15.99
CA ASP A 994 -9.28 -9.89 16.34
C ASP A 994 -8.52 -10.47 15.13
N PHE A 995 -9.20 -10.69 14.01
CA PHE A 995 -8.57 -11.17 12.79
C PHE A 995 -7.82 -10.04 12.07
N HIS A 996 -6.49 -10.06 12.20
CA HIS A 996 -5.56 -9.09 11.58
C HIS A 996 -4.43 -9.81 10.84
N HIS A 997 -4.62 -10.09 9.55
CA HIS A 997 -3.57 -10.62 8.69
C HIS A 997 -2.35 -9.68 8.66
N ALA A 998 -2.50 -8.34 8.59
CA ALA A 998 -1.39 -7.37 8.73
C ALA A 998 -1.80 -5.89 8.90
N VAL A 999 -0.83 -5.01 9.21
CA VAL A 999 -1.01 -3.54 9.12
C VAL A 999 -1.40 -3.18 7.69
N GLY A 1000 -2.62 -2.67 7.52
CA GLY A 1000 -3.14 -2.19 6.23
C GLY A 1000 -3.72 -3.25 5.29
N ARG A 1001 -3.84 -4.52 5.71
CA ARG A 1001 -4.70 -5.52 5.07
C ARG A 1001 -5.42 -6.31 6.16
N ARG A 1002 -6.72 -6.09 6.22
CA ARG A 1002 -7.67 -6.71 7.14
C ARG A 1002 -8.32 -7.81 6.30
N ALA A 1003 -8.25 -9.06 6.74
CA ALA A 1003 -8.86 -10.20 6.05
C ALA A 1003 -9.60 -11.02 7.11
N PHE A 1004 -10.82 -11.42 6.77
CA PHE A 1004 -11.70 -12.30 7.50
C PHE A 1004 -12.12 -13.33 6.46
N ARG A 1005 -11.96 -14.61 6.79
CA ARG A 1005 -12.37 -15.74 5.95
C ARG A 1005 -13.88 -15.94 6.11
N LEU A 1006 -14.59 -16.20 5.02
CA LEU A 1006 -16.02 -16.52 5.09
C LEU A 1006 -16.16 -18.00 5.46
N GLU A 1007 -16.61 -18.32 6.67
CA GLU A 1007 -16.75 -19.71 7.13
C GLU A 1007 -17.96 -20.45 6.54
N PHE A 1008 -18.92 -19.71 5.99
CA PHE A 1008 -20.13 -20.30 5.43
C PHE A 1008 -19.83 -21.05 4.12
N ASP A 1009 -20.23 -22.33 4.04
CA ASP A 1009 -20.00 -23.19 2.87
C ASP A 1009 -20.94 -22.81 1.72
N ILE A 1010 -20.43 -21.93 0.85
CA ILE A 1010 -21.14 -21.43 -0.32
C ILE A 1010 -21.40 -22.54 -1.34
N ASP A 1011 -20.47 -23.48 -1.52
CA ASP A 1011 -20.61 -24.55 -2.50
C ASP A 1011 -21.62 -25.60 -2.03
N GLY A 1012 -21.63 -25.91 -0.73
CA GLY A 1012 -22.67 -26.69 -0.09
C GLY A 1012 -24.06 -26.06 -0.25
N PHE A 1013 -24.19 -24.75 -0.01
CA PHE A 1013 -25.45 -24.02 -0.25
C PHE A 1013 -25.89 -24.11 -1.73
N ARG A 1014 -24.98 -23.85 -2.68
CA ARG A 1014 -25.26 -23.91 -4.12
C ARG A 1014 -25.82 -25.27 -4.51
N ALA A 1015 -25.18 -26.35 -4.06
CA ALA A 1015 -25.59 -27.71 -4.36
C ALA A 1015 -26.94 -28.08 -3.75
N ALA A 1016 -27.20 -27.67 -2.51
CA ALA A 1016 -28.41 -28.06 -1.77
C ALA A 1016 -29.65 -27.23 -2.13
N LEU A 1017 -29.50 -25.91 -2.29
CA LEU A 1017 -30.62 -24.94 -2.33
C LEU A 1017 -30.58 -24.03 -3.58
N GLY A 1018 -29.56 -24.12 -4.44
CA GLY A 1018 -29.42 -23.20 -5.58
C GLY A 1018 -30.55 -23.28 -6.62
N HIS A 1019 -31.32 -24.37 -6.65
CA HIS A 1019 -32.40 -24.60 -7.61
C HIS A 1019 -33.69 -23.81 -7.28
N ASP A 1020 -33.91 -23.42 -6.03
CA ASP A 1020 -35.11 -22.71 -5.55
C ASP A 1020 -34.79 -21.47 -4.69
N HIS A 1021 -33.55 -21.32 -4.21
CA HIS A 1021 -33.09 -20.16 -3.42
C HIS A 1021 -32.08 -19.29 -4.17
N VAL A 1022 -31.94 -18.05 -3.69
CA VAL A 1022 -30.87 -17.10 -4.01
C VAL A 1022 -30.27 -16.59 -2.69
N LEU A 1023 -28.94 -16.64 -2.57
CA LEU A 1023 -28.19 -16.13 -1.43
C LEU A 1023 -27.60 -14.76 -1.73
N LEU A 1024 -27.99 -13.75 -0.96
CA LEU A 1024 -27.44 -12.41 -0.99
C LEU A 1024 -26.36 -12.28 0.09
N LEU A 1025 -25.09 -12.19 -0.31
CA LEU A 1025 -23.95 -12.00 0.58
C LEU A 1025 -23.73 -10.51 0.87
N ARG A 1026 -23.97 -10.08 2.10
CA ARG A 1026 -23.73 -8.71 2.59
C ARG A 1026 -22.55 -8.71 3.56
N THR A 1027 -21.34 -8.79 3.00
CA THR A 1027 -20.11 -8.82 3.80
C THR A 1027 -19.60 -7.41 4.12
N HIS A 1028 -18.85 -7.28 5.21
CA HIS A 1028 -18.12 -6.05 5.48
C HIS A 1028 -17.07 -5.79 4.37
N TYR A 1029 -16.81 -4.53 4.01
CA TYR A 1029 -15.85 -4.16 2.95
C TYR A 1029 -14.39 -4.58 3.21
N LEU A 1030 -14.11 -5.13 4.40
CA LEU A 1030 -12.80 -5.65 4.79
C LEU A 1030 -12.69 -7.16 4.62
N VAL A 1031 -13.79 -7.85 4.29
CA VAL A 1031 -13.77 -9.28 3.95
C VAL A 1031 -13.14 -9.40 2.57
N THR A 1032 -11.92 -9.95 2.54
CA THR A 1032 -11.12 -10.10 1.32
C THR A 1032 -11.30 -11.46 0.67
N ASP A 1033 -11.70 -12.46 1.45
CA ASP A 1033 -12.07 -13.77 0.95
C ASP A 1033 -13.52 -13.71 0.47
N ARG A 1034 -13.71 -13.52 -0.83
CA ARG A 1034 -15.02 -13.47 -1.46
C ARG A 1034 -15.11 -14.60 -2.48
N PRO A 1035 -16.26 -15.30 -2.55
CA PRO A 1035 -16.42 -16.36 -3.53
C PRO A 1035 -16.33 -15.79 -4.95
N ARG A 1036 -15.75 -16.57 -5.87
CA ARG A 1036 -15.86 -16.25 -7.30
C ARG A 1036 -17.29 -16.50 -7.73
N LEU A 1037 -17.97 -15.44 -8.17
CA LEU A 1037 -19.36 -15.51 -8.64
C LEU A 1037 -19.37 -15.52 -10.17
N GLN A 1038 -20.25 -16.31 -10.77
CA GLN A 1038 -20.47 -16.34 -12.22
C GLN A 1038 -21.79 -15.64 -12.59
N PRO A 1039 -21.92 -15.10 -13.82
CA PRO A 1039 -23.22 -14.63 -14.30
C PRO A 1039 -24.28 -15.73 -14.21
N GLY A 1040 -25.42 -15.46 -13.57
CA GLY A 1040 -26.51 -16.43 -13.39
C GLY A 1040 -26.35 -17.36 -12.17
N ASP A 1041 -25.33 -17.16 -11.34
CA ASP A 1041 -25.15 -17.87 -10.07
C ASP A 1041 -26.31 -17.61 -9.09
N CYS A 1042 -26.62 -18.59 -8.24
CA CYS A 1042 -27.63 -18.45 -7.18
C CYS A 1042 -27.08 -17.69 -5.96
N VAL A 1043 -25.82 -17.26 -5.99
CA VAL A 1043 -25.15 -16.48 -4.96
C VAL A 1043 -24.77 -15.11 -5.50
N MET A 1044 -25.13 -14.05 -4.79
CA MET A 1044 -24.92 -12.67 -5.21
C MET A 1044 -24.20 -11.86 -4.12
N ASP A 1045 -23.07 -11.24 -4.45
CA ASP A 1045 -22.41 -10.29 -3.55
C ASP A 1045 -23.13 -8.94 -3.61
N VAL A 1046 -23.91 -8.66 -2.56
CA VAL A 1046 -24.64 -7.40 -2.39
C VAL A 1046 -23.95 -6.47 -1.39
N SER A 1047 -22.69 -6.69 -1.04
CA SER A 1047 -21.92 -5.90 -0.05
C SER A 1047 -21.84 -4.41 -0.38
N VAL A 1048 -21.96 -4.06 -1.67
CA VAL A 1048 -21.92 -2.66 -2.15
C VAL A 1048 -23.31 -2.07 -2.40
N TYR A 1049 -24.39 -2.84 -2.24
CA TYR A 1049 -25.76 -2.33 -2.40
C TYR A 1049 -25.99 -1.15 -1.42
N PRO A 1050 -26.62 -0.04 -1.83
CA PRO A 1050 -26.61 1.18 -1.01
C PRO A 1050 -27.30 1.01 0.33
N ASP A 1051 -28.50 0.44 0.35
CA ASP A 1051 -29.34 0.40 1.54
C ASP A 1051 -29.72 -1.03 1.92
N ILE A 1052 -29.49 -1.39 3.18
CA ILE A 1052 -29.78 -2.73 3.69
C ILE A 1052 -31.28 -2.93 3.93
N SER A 1053 -32.05 -1.87 4.24
CA SER A 1053 -33.49 -1.99 4.48
C SER A 1053 -34.25 -2.46 3.22
N GLU A 1054 -33.79 -2.03 2.03
CA GLU A 1054 -34.30 -2.54 0.74
C GLU A 1054 -33.98 -4.03 0.54
N LEU A 1055 -32.85 -4.51 1.06
CA LEU A 1055 -32.51 -5.94 1.02
C LEU A 1055 -33.37 -6.74 2.00
N PHE A 1056 -33.66 -6.18 3.19
CA PHE A 1056 -34.58 -6.81 4.14
C PHE A 1056 -35.96 -7.05 3.53
N LEU A 1057 -36.51 -6.05 2.81
CA LEU A 1057 -37.81 -6.16 2.14
C LEU A 1057 -37.92 -7.37 1.21
N ILE A 1058 -36.84 -7.69 0.48
CA ILE A 1058 -36.84 -8.81 -0.48
C ILE A 1058 -36.43 -10.14 0.13
N SER A 1059 -35.95 -10.17 1.37
CA SER A 1059 -35.37 -11.37 1.99
C SER A 1059 -36.42 -12.14 2.79
N ASP A 1060 -36.54 -13.43 2.53
CA ASP A 1060 -37.45 -14.33 3.22
C ASP A 1060 -36.87 -14.78 4.57
N VAL A 1061 -35.54 -14.91 4.67
CA VAL A 1061 -34.82 -15.25 5.91
C VAL A 1061 -33.52 -14.43 6.00
N LEU A 1062 -33.21 -13.95 7.21
CA LEU A 1062 -31.90 -13.38 7.54
C LEU A 1062 -31.02 -14.45 8.17
N VAL A 1063 -29.87 -14.72 7.56
CA VAL A 1063 -28.75 -15.42 8.21
C VAL A 1063 -27.77 -14.37 8.72
N THR A 1064 -27.43 -14.40 10.00
CA THR A 1064 -26.51 -13.45 10.61
C THR A 1064 -25.74 -14.11 11.75
N ASP A 1065 -24.88 -13.38 12.43
CA ASP A 1065 -24.27 -13.79 13.69
C ASP A 1065 -24.61 -12.73 14.75
N TYR A 1066 -23.61 -12.15 15.40
CA TYR A 1066 -23.73 -11.10 16.42
C TYR A 1066 -23.99 -9.70 15.83
N SER A 1067 -24.69 -9.58 14.70
CA SER A 1067 -24.90 -8.29 14.01
C SER A 1067 -26.09 -7.52 14.57
N SER A 1068 -25.99 -6.19 14.64
CA SER A 1068 -27.14 -5.34 15.00
C SER A 1068 -28.25 -5.35 13.96
N SER A 1069 -28.02 -5.91 12.77
CA SER A 1069 -29.04 -6.07 11.73
C SER A 1069 -30.21 -6.96 12.16
N MET A 1070 -30.03 -7.82 13.16
CA MET A 1070 -31.13 -8.64 13.69
C MET A 1070 -32.25 -7.78 14.30
N PHE A 1071 -31.91 -6.66 14.94
CA PHE A 1071 -32.88 -5.74 15.51
C PHE A 1071 -33.70 -5.04 14.42
N ASP A 1072 -33.06 -4.61 13.33
CA ASP A 1072 -33.78 -3.99 12.21
C ASP A 1072 -34.65 -5.00 11.45
N PHE A 1073 -34.15 -6.22 11.25
CA PHE A 1073 -34.89 -7.26 10.52
C PHE A 1073 -36.09 -7.79 11.31
N ALA A 1074 -36.08 -7.67 12.64
CA ALA A 1074 -37.19 -8.10 13.50
C ALA A 1074 -38.50 -7.38 13.16
N VAL A 1075 -38.42 -6.15 12.65
CA VAL A 1075 -39.57 -5.37 12.16
C VAL A 1075 -40.34 -6.11 11.06
N THR A 1076 -39.68 -6.95 10.27
CA THR A 1076 -40.33 -7.71 9.19
C THR A 1076 -41.17 -8.89 9.70
N GLY A 1077 -40.96 -9.33 10.96
CA GLY A 1077 -41.55 -10.55 11.52
C GLY A 1077 -41.03 -11.87 10.92
N ARG A 1078 -40.09 -11.82 9.96
CA ARG A 1078 -39.62 -12.98 9.21
C ARG A 1078 -38.58 -13.81 9.99
N PRO A 1079 -38.40 -15.10 9.65
CA PRO A 1079 -37.43 -15.97 10.33
C PRO A 1079 -35.98 -15.47 10.26
N MET A 1080 -35.22 -15.75 11.31
CA MET A 1080 -33.77 -15.48 11.40
C MET A 1080 -33.02 -16.75 11.78
N VAL A 1081 -31.81 -16.91 11.25
CA VAL A 1081 -30.88 -17.99 11.61
C VAL A 1081 -29.55 -17.37 12.02
N PHE A 1082 -28.99 -17.83 13.13
CA PHE A 1082 -27.75 -17.29 13.67
C PHE A 1082 -26.61 -18.29 13.48
N PHE A 1083 -25.70 -18.00 12.54
CA PHE A 1083 -24.53 -18.80 12.30
C PHE A 1083 -23.37 -18.36 13.20
N THR A 1084 -23.31 -18.96 14.39
CA THR A 1084 -22.47 -18.57 15.53
C THR A 1084 -21.35 -19.56 15.80
N TYR A 1085 -20.58 -19.89 14.76
CA TYR A 1085 -19.47 -20.86 14.80
C TYR A 1085 -18.33 -20.47 15.77
N ASP A 1086 -18.27 -19.20 16.20
CA ASP A 1086 -17.23 -18.62 17.06
C ASP A 1086 -17.78 -17.94 18.33
N LEU A 1087 -18.97 -18.34 18.82
CA LEU A 1087 -19.72 -17.62 19.86
C LEU A 1087 -18.94 -17.36 21.14
N GLU A 1088 -18.43 -18.42 21.77
CA GLU A 1088 -17.69 -18.35 23.02
C GLU A 1088 -16.51 -17.40 22.90
N ARG A 1089 -15.71 -17.56 21.84
CA ARG A 1089 -14.57 -16.70 21.56
C ARG A 1089 -14.98 -15.25 21.34
N TYR A 1090 -16.03 -14.98 20.57
CA TYR A 1090 -16.45 -13.62 20.24
C TYR A 1090 -17.00 -12.89 21.48
N ARG A 1091 -17.84 -13.56 22.25
CA ARG A 1091 -18.42 -13.05 23.50
C ARG A 1091 -17.34 -12.79 24.54
N ASP A 1092 -16.45 -13.75 24.76
CA ASP A 1092 -15.60 -13.76 25.95
C ASP A 1092 -14.23 -13.09 25.70
N HIS A 1093 -13.79 -12.98 24.44
CA HIS A 1093 -12.44 -12.51 24.11
C HIS A 1093 -12.36 -11.37 23.09
N VAL A 1094 -13.44 -11.05 22.35
CA VAL A 1094 -13.40 -10.00 21.30
C VAL A 1094 -14.06 -8.69 21.74
N ARG A 1095 -15.36 -8.71 22.07
CA ARG A 1095 -16.13 -7.47 22.34
C ARG A 1095 -16.98 -7.52 23.61
N GLY A 1096 -17.45 -8.68 24.05
CA GLY A 1096 -18.48 -8.78 25.10
C GLY A 1096 -19.87 -8.33 24.62
N PHE A 1097 -20.91 -8.90 25.22
CA PHE A 1097 -22.32 -8.57 24.95
C PHE A 1097 -22.99 -7.83 26.11
N TYR A 1098 -24.10 -7.15 25.81
CA TYR A 1098 -24.93 -6.43 26.79
C TYR A 1098 -26.02 -7.28 27.44
N PHE A 1099 -26.38 -8.42 26.83
CA PHE A 1099 -27.36 -9.37 27.36
C PHE A 1099 -26.95 -10.80 27.00
N ASP A 1100 -27.68 -11.76 27.56
CA ASP A 1100 -27.47 -13.18 27.30
C ASP A 1100 -28.04 -13.54 25.93
N PHE A 1101 -27.17 -13.57 24.92
CA PHE A 1101 -27.57 -13.83 23.54
C PHE A 1101 -28.06 -15.27 23.35
N ASP A 1102 -27.53 -16.24 24.12
CA ASP A 1102 -27.94 -17.64 24.06
C ASP A 1102 -29.40 -17.81 24.50
N ALA A 1103 -29.81 -17.08 25.53
CA ALA A 1103 -31.16 -17.14 26.07
C ALA A 1103 -32.21 -16.32 25.29
N GLU A 1104 -31.79 -15.23 24.66
CA GLU A 1104 -32.71 -14.22 24.08
C GLU A 1104 -32.76 -14.23 22.54
N ALA A 1105 -32.01 -15.11 21.86
CA ALA A 1105 -31.95 -15.15 20.40
C ALA A 1105 -33.33 -15.43 19.75
N PRO A 1106 -33.77 -14.63 18.76
CA PRO A 1106 -35.06 -14.79 18.07
C PRO A 1106 -35.05 -15.90 17.00
N GLY A 1107 -34.14 -16.87 17.09
CA GLY A 1107 -33.91 -17.91 16.10
C GLY A 1107 -32.81 -18.90 16.54
N PRO A 1108 -32.62 -20.00 15.81
CA PRO A 1108 -31.65 -21.02 16.20
C PRO A 1108 -30.21 -20.51 16.09
N LEU A 1109 -29.39 -20.85 17.08
CA LEU A 1109 -27.94 -20.67 17.09
C LEU A 1109 -27.28 -21.94 16.53
N LEU A 1110 -26.66 -21.83 15.36
CA LEU A 1110 -26.10 -22.94 14.60
C LEU A 1110 -24.60 -22.76 14.45
N SER A 1111 -23.84 -23.84 14.59
CA SER A 1111 -22.38 -23.80 14.65
C SER A 1111 -21.71 -24.24 13.34
N THR A 1112 -22.47 -24.92 12.46
CA THR A 1112 -21.95 -25.43 11.19
C THR A 1112 -22.74 -24.96 9.97
N SER A 1113 -22.06 -24.81 8.83
CA SER A 1113 -22.71 -24.47 7.55
C SER A 1113 -23.79 -25.47 7.14
N ARG A 1114 -23.60 -26.76 7.47
CA ARG A 1114 -24.57 -27.83 7.18
C ARG A 1114 -25.88 -27.59 7.93
N GLU A 1115 -25.81 -27.33 9.24
CA GLU A 1115 -27.00 -27.02 10.05
C GLU A 1115 -27.76 -25.82 9.49
N VAL A 1116 -27.04 -24.77 9.09
CA VAL A 1116 -27.66 -23.58 8.47
C VAL A 1116 -28.35 -23.95 7.17
N VAL A 1117 -27.71 -24.71 6.28
CA VAL A 1117 -28.34 -25.15 5.01
C VAL A 1117 -29.56 -26.03 5.25
N ASP A 1118 -29.51 -26.94 6.22
CA ASP A 1118 -30.63 -27.81 6.58
C ASP A 1118 -31.81 -26.98 7.14
N ALA A 1119 -31.54 -25.98 7.98
CA ALA A 1119 -32.53 -25.06 8.51
C ALA A 1119 -33.20 -24.20 7.42
N LEU A 1120 -32.45 -23.80 6.38
CA LEU A 1120 -32.96 -22.99 5.27
C LEU A 1120 -33.84 -23.78 4.28
N ARG A 1121 -33.82 -25.12 4.33
CA ARG A 1121 -34.58 -25.98 3.41
C ARG A 1121 -36.09 -25.90 3.63
N ASP A 1122 -36.51 -25.78 4.90
CA ASP A 1122 -37.91 -25.56 5.29
C ASP A 1122 -38.05 -24.37 6.26
N PRO A 1123 -38.16 -23.14 5.73
CA PRO A 1123 -38.39 -21.94 6.55
C PRO A 1123 -39.71 -21.98 7.33
N GLY A 1124 -40.69 -22.80 6.94
CA GLY A 1124 -41.94 -22.95 7.68
C GLY A 1124 -41.72 -23.62 9.04
N ALA A 1125 -40.79 -24.58 9.12
CA ALA A 1125 -40.39 -25.20 10.38
C ALA A 1125 -39.72 -24.20 11.34
N LEU A 1126 -38.87 -23.31 10.81
CA LEU A 1126 -38.27 -22.20 11.58
C LEU A 1126 -39.34 -21.26 12.14
N ASP A 1127 -40.38 -21.02 11.35
CA ASP A 1127 -41.49 -20.16 11.73
C ASP A 1127 -42.24 -20.73 12.94
N THR A 1128 -42.54 -22.04 12.96
CA THR A 1128 -43.25 -22.70 14.08
C THR A 1128 -42.47 -22.76 15.39
N GLY A 1129 -41.15 -22.96 15.36
CA GLY A 1129 -40.34 -23.15 16.57
C GLY A 1129 -39.97 -21.85 17.31
N PHE A 1130 -39.93 -20.72 16.60
CA PHE A 1130 -39.41 -19.45 17.14
C PHE A 1130 -40.37 -18.27 17.00
N ARG A 1131 -41.64 -18.49 16.61
CA ARG A 1131 -42.60 -17.39 16.39
C ARG A 1131 -42.76 -16.49 17.62
N ASP A 1132 -43.02 -17.08 18.78
CA ASP A 1132 -43.27 -16.33 20.02
C ASP A 1132 -42.01 -15.61 20.49
N ALA A 1133 -40.85 -16.26 20.40
CA ALA A 1133 -39.55 -15.63 20.68
C ALA A 1133 -39.28 -14.43 19.78
N ARG A 1134 -39.56 -14.54 18.47
CA ARG A 1134 -39.43 -13.40 17.53
C ARG A 1134 -40.41 -12.28 17.84
N ALA A 1135 -41.66 -12.60 18.15
CA ALA A 1135 -42.67 -11.60 18.51
C ALA A 1135 -42.28 -10.85 19.80
N ALA A 1136 -41.80 -11.57 20.82
CA ALA A 1136 -41.30 -10.98 22.06
C ALA A 1136 -40.06 -10.10 21.81
N PHE A 1137 -39.14 -10.56 20.96
CA PHE A 1137 -37.96 -9.80 20.57
C PHE A 1137 -38.34 -8.51 19.84
N ALA A 1138 -39.25 -8.57 18.86
CA ALA A 1138 -39.75 -7.39 18.15
C ALA A 1138 -40.48 -6.42 19.10
N ALA A 1139 -41.34 -6.91 20.00
CA ALA A 1139 -42.02 -6.07 20.98
C ALA A 1139 -41.05 -5.33 21.91
N ARG A 1140 -39.94 -5.97 22.28
CA ARG A 1140 -38.91 -5.38 23.16
C ARG A 1140 -38.00 -4.38 22.43
N TYR A 1141 -37.58 -4.69 21.20
CA TYR A 1141 -36.52 -3.94 20.52
C TYR A 1141 -37.02 -3.06 19.37
N CYS A 1142 -38.25 -3.24 18.90
CA CYS A 1142 -38.84 -2.48 17.79
C CYS A 1142 -40.20 -1.83 18.15
N PRO A 1143 -40.45 -1.35 19.39
CA PRO A 1143 -41.78 -0.86 19.78
C PRO A 1143 -42.22 0.39 19.01
N HIS A 1144 -41.27 1.11 18.41
CA HIS A 1144 -41.49 2.36 17.69
C HIS A 1144 -41.00 2.29 16.22
N ASP A 1145 -40.78 1.10 15.66
CA ASP A 1145 -40.54 0.94 14.23
C ASP A 1145 -41.88 0.67 13.53
N ASP A 1146 -42.78 1.66 13.59
CA ASP A 1146 -44.17 1.61 13.10
C ASP A 1146 -44.36 2.24 11.71
N GLY A 1147 -43.32 2.82 11.12
CA GLY A 1147 -43.38 3.56 9.85
C GLY A 1147 -43.31 5.07 10.02
N ASP A 1148 -43.35 5.58 11.26
CA ASP A 1148 -43.37 7.02 11.57
C ASP A 1148 -42.14 7.48 12.36
N ALA A 1149 -41.04 6.71 12.35
CA ALA A 1149 -39.83 7.04 13.09
C ALA A 1149 -39.20 8.36 12.62
N ALA A 1150 -39.05 8.54 11.30
CA ALA A 1150 -38.57 9.78 10.71
C ALA A 1150 -39.48 10.98 11.05
N SER A 1151 -40.79 10.75 11.06
CA SER A 1151 -41.78 11.78 11.39
C SER A 1151 -41.58 12.28 12.83
N ARG A 1152 -41.47 11.37 13.80
CA ARG A 1152 -41.23 11.70 15.22
C ARG A 1152 -39.90 12.44 15.43
N VAL A 1153 -38.86 12.09 14.68
CA VAL A 1153 -37.57 12.82 14.71
C VAL A 1153 -37.76 14.25 14.23
N LEU A 1154 -38.43 14.47 13.09
CA LEU A 1154 -38.63 15.82 12.57
C LEU A 1154 -39.56 16.67 13.42
N ASP A 1155 -40.61 16.06 14.01
CA ASP A 1155 -41.49 16.78 14.94
C ASP A 1155 -40.70 17.29 16.14
N ARG A 1156 -39.72 16.52 16.64
CA ARG A 1156 -38.85 16.95 17.72
C ARG A 1156 -37.83 18.02 17.32
N VAL A 1157 -37.32 17.96 16.08
CA VAL A 1157 -36.19 18.79 15.61
C VAL A 1157 -36.64 20.11 14.98
N LEU A 1158 -37.82 20.14 14.33
CA LEU A 1158 -38.34 21.33 13.63
C LEU A 1158 -39.25 22.21 14.50
N GLN A 1159 -39.56 21.80 15.73
CA GLN A 1159 -40.33 22.65 16.65
C GLN A 1159 -39.54 23.92 17.01
N PRO A 1160 -40.17 25.11 17.03
CA PRO A 1160 -39.55 26.32 17.57
C PRO A 1160 -39.28 26.16 19.07
N ASP A 1161 -38.08 26.48 19.53
CA ASP A 1161 -37.79 26.57 20.97
C ASP A 1161 -38.73 27.63 21.59
N HIS A 1162 -39.51 27.21 22.59
CA HIS A 1162 -40.35 28.10 23.41
C HIS A 1162 -39.56 28.67 24.59
#